data_AF-A0A0Q6RAG3-F1
#
_entry.id   AF-A0A0Q6RAG3-F1
#
_cell.length_a   1.000
_cell.length_b   1.000
_cell.length_c   1.000
_cell.angle_alpha   90.00
_cell.angle_beta   90.00
_cell.angle_gamma   90.00
#
_symmetry.space_group_name_H-M   'P 1'
#
loop_
_entity.id
_entity.type
_entity.pdbx_description
1 polymer ?
#
loop_
_entity_poly.entity_id
_entity_poly.type
_entity_poly.pdbx_seq_one_letter_code
_entity_poly.pdbx_strand_id
1 'polypeptide(L)'
;MTAAQHPADSHDLIRVQGARENNLRDVSVDLPKRRLTVFTGVSGSGKSSLVFATIAAESQRMINETYSAFVQNFMPSLARPDVDVLEGLTTAIIVDQERMGANSRSTVGTATDANAMLRVLFSRLGEPYIGPPNAFSFNVPTTRVSGERESSTGERTVIENEVYLGGMCPRCEGMGSVTDIDISQLVDDSRSIADGAITVPGYTADGWMVRIFTESGFVDGGIPVRDFSPEMLADFLYKEPTKVRVSNINMTYEGLVPRIQKSMLSKDVDAMQPHIRAFVERAVTFTTCPECDGTRLSEAARSSRIAGVSIAEACAMQISDLAAWVAAIDDPGVAPLVTTLRRTLDSFTEIGLGYLSLDRPAGTLSGGEAQRTKMIRHLGSSLTDVTYVFDEPTVGLHPHDIQRMNGLLQRLRDKGNTVLVVEHKPEAIAIADHVVDLGPGAGTAGGEIVFEGTVDELRRSGTLTGRHLDDRAALKAGVRTPTGAIAVRGASDHNLQSVDVDVPLGVLVVVTGVAGSGKSSLIHGSVVRDGGGPREGVVAVDQGAIRGSRRSNPATYTGMLEPIRKAFAKANGVKPALFSANSEGACPTCKGAGVIDTDLGMLATVSSPCEDCGGRRFQSSVLEYRLNGANITDVLAMPVSEAVDFFVTGESRVPAALAVLQRLVDVGLGYLTIGQPLSTLSGGERQRLKLAMAMADTGRVLVLDEPTSGLHLADVEQLLGMLDRLVDAGTSVIVIEHHQAVMAHADWIIDLGPGAGHDGGRVVFEGTPADLVASRATLTGEHLAEYVAR
;
A
#
# COMPACT_ATOMS: atom_id res chain seq x y z
N MET A 1 -52.80 6.15 21.50
CA MET A 1 -52.79 5.41 20.22
C MET A 1 -51.54 5.83 19.49
N THR A 2 -50.48 5.02 19.54
CA THR A 2 -49.32 5.18 18.65
C THR A 2 -49.85 5.02 17.23
N ALA A 3 -49.65 6.02 16.37
CA ALA A 3 -49.97 5.89 14.97
C ALA A 3 -49.22 4.67 14.42
N ALA A 4 -49.92 3.80 13.68
CA ALA A 4 -49.27 2.67 13.03
C ALA A 4 -48.14 3.21 12.13
N GLN A 5 -46.92 2.72 12.33
CA GLN A 5 -45.74 3.10 11.55
C GLN A 5 -46.04 2.82 10.06
N HIS A 6 -45.77 3.79 9.20
CA HIS A 6 -46.02 3.64 7.77
C HIS A 6 -45.06 2.57 7.21
N PRO A 7 -45.47 1.69 6.27
CA PRO A 7 -44.60 0.62 5.77
C PRO A 7 -43.26 1.11 5.19
N ALA A 8 -43.20 2.32 4.63
CA ALA A 8 -41.95 2.91 4.16
C ALA A 8 -40.92 3.14 5.30
N ASP A 9 -41.40 3.29 6.54
CA ASP A 9 -40.58 3.52 7.71
C ASP A 9 -40.15 2.20 8.38
N SER A 10 -40.44 1.02 7.80
CA SER A 10 -40.04 -0.28 8.37
C SER A 10 -38.69 -0.79 7.87
N HIS A 11 -37.98 -0.05 7.02
CA HIS A 11 -36.72 -0.45 6.40
C HIS A 11 -35.49 -0.10 7.25
N ASP A 12 -35.54 -0.37 8.55
CA ASP A 12 -34.52 0.07 9.52
C ASP A 12 -33.35 -0.93 9.71
N LEU A 13 -33.39 -2.09 9.06
CA LEU A 13 -32.38 -3.14 9.18
C LEU A 13 -31.78 -3.51 7.82
N ILE A 14 -30.50 -3.90 7.83
CA ILE A 14 -29.87 -4.71 6.79
C ILE A 14 -29.87 -6.14 7.31
N ARG A 15 -30.52 -7.08 6.60
CA ARG A 15 -30.60 -8.48 7.01
C ARG A 15 -29.71 -9.33 6.13
N VAL A 16 -28.81 -10.09 6.76
CA VAL A 16 -27.98 -11.10 6.12
C VAL A 16 -28.40 -12.45 6.69
N GLN A 17 -28.80 -13.41 5.86
CA GLN A 17 -29.19 -14.75 6.31
C GLN A 17 -28.49 -15.82 5.48
N GLY A 18 -27.87 -16.78 6.15
CA GLY A 18 -27.17 -17.90 5.54
C GLY A 18 -25.99 -17.50 4.67
N ALA A 19 -25.13 -16.58 5.13
CA ALA A 19 -23.92 -16.20 4.38
C ALA A 19 -22.82 -17.25 4.55
N ARG A 20 -22.22 -17.67 3.42
CA ARG A 20 -21.21 -18.74 3.31
C ARG A 20 -19.98 -18.33 2.50
N GLU A 21 -19.84 -17.04 2.22
CA GLU A 21 -18.72 -16.49 1.47
C GLU A 21 -17.38 -16.78 2.19
N ASN A 22 -16.40 -17.33 1.46
CA ASN A 22 -15.09 -17.77 1.98
C ASN A 22 -15.18 -18.78 3.13
N ASN A 23 -14.91 -18.37 4.38
CA ASN A 23 -14.91 -19.23 5.56
C ASN A 23 -16.13 -19.05 6.45
N LEU A 24 -17.12 -18.24 6.04
CA LEU A 24 -18.36 -18.05 6.80
C LEU A 24 -19.16 -19.36 6.89
N ARG A 25 -19.71 -19.63 8.07
CA ARG A 25 -20.44 -20.87 8.38
C ARG A 25 -21.94 -20.60 8.51
N ASP A 26 -22.58 -20.32 7.39
CA ASP A 26 -24.04 -20.11 7.32
C ASP A 26 -24.53 -19.00 8.28
N VAL A 27 -23.79 -17.89 8.32
CA VAL A 27 -24.00 -16.83 9.32
C VAL A 27 -25.21 -15.98 8.99
N SER A 28 -25.94 -15.59 10.03
CA SER A 28 -27.11 -14.72 9.91
C SER A 28 -27.02 -13.58 10.93
N VAL A 29 -27.27 -12.35 10.49
CA VAL A 29 -27.16 -11.13 11.31
C VAL A 29 -28.11 -10.04 10.82
N ASP A 30 -28.68 -9.30 11.76
CA ASP A 30 -29.55 -8.15 11.51
C ASP A 30 -28.83 -6.86 11.95
N LEU A 31 -28.43 -6.04 11.00
CA LEU A 31 -27.65 -4.82 11.26
C LEU A 31 -28.56 -3.59 11.30
N PRO A 32 -28.52 -2.76 12.35
CA PRO A 32 -29.32 -1.54 12.42
C PRO A 32 -28.79 -0.48 11.45
N LYS A 33 -29.68 0.12 10.65
CA LYS A 33 -29.33 1.27 9.82
C LYS A 33 -29.15 2.53 10.65
N ARG A 34 -28.42 3.50 10.09
CA ARG A 34 -28.14 4.80 10.72
C ARG A 34 -27.43 4.67 12.08
N ARG A 35 -26.68 3.58 12.24
CA ARG A 35 -25.83 3.27 13.38
C ARG A 35 -24.40 3.07 12.92
N LEU A 36 -23.48 3.22 13.86
CA LEU A 36 -22.10 2.79 13.73
C LEU A 36 -21.99 1.35 14.25
N THR A 37 -21.89 0.40 13.33
CA THR A 37 -21.65 -1.01 13.65
C THR A 37 -20.17 -1.35 13.48
N VAL A 38 -19.55 -1.89 14.52
CA VAL A 38 -18.17 -2.38 14.48
C VAL A 38 -18.16 -3.91 14.41
N PHE A 39 -17.42 -4.45 13.45
CA PHE A 39 -17.16 -5.88 13.28
C PHE A 39 -15.78 -6.18 13.83
N THR A 40 -15.70 -7.06 14.81
CA THR A 40 -14.47 -7.36 15.56
C THR A 40 -14.21 -8.86 15.68
N GLY A 41 -13.05 -9.25 16.22
CA GLY A 41 -12.56 -10.62 16.30
C GLY A 41 -11.19 -10.81 15.63
N VAL A 42 -10.59 -11.99 15.80
CA VAL A 42 -9.21 -12.29 15.38
C VAL A 42 -8.99 -12.20 13.86
N SER A 43 -7.75 -11.98 13.43
CA SER A 43 -7.41 -11.97 12.00
C SER A 43 -7.84 -13.29 11.34
N GLY A 44 -8.47 -13.23 10.17
CA GLY A 44 -9.02 -14.41 9.52
C GLY A 44 -10.33 -14.98 10.11
N SER A 45 -10.98 -14.31 11.06
CA SER A 45 -12.26 -14.78 11.64
C SER A 45 -13.47 -14.70 10.70
N GLY A 46 -13.36 -14.03 9.55
CA GLY A 46 -14.44 -13.87 8.57
C GLY A 46 -15.04 -12.46 8.49
N LYS A 47 -14.54 -11.48 9.27
CA LYS A 47 -15.06 -10.08 9.29
C LYS A 47 -15.16 -9.49 7.89
N SER A 48 -14.04 -9.51 7.14
CA SER A 48 -13.98 -8.91 5.81
C SER A 48 -14.80 -9.70 4.78
N SER A 49 -14.95 -11.01 4.96
CA SER A 49 -15.81 -11.84 4.14
C SER A 49 -17.27 -11.41 4.28
N LEU A 50 -17.75 -11.20 5.51
CA LEU A 50 -19.13 -10.74 5.75
C LEU A 50 -19.36 -9.30 5.26
N VAL A 51 -18.46 -8.38 5.61
CA VAL A 51 -18.68 -6.95 5.40
C VAL A 51 -18.40 -6.52 3.96
N PHE A 52 -17.26 -6.94 3.39
CA PHE A 52 -16.86 -6.53 2.04
C PHE A 52 -17.31 -7.52 0.99
N ALA A 53 -16.99 -8.81 1.16
CA ALA A 53 -17.25 -9.82 0.13
C ALA A 53 -18.73 -10.21 0.04
N THR A 54 -19.54 -9.97 1.08
CA THR A 54 -21.00 -10.20 1.06
C THR A 54 -21.79 -8.90 0.96
N ILE A 55 -21.80 -8.06 2.01
CA ILE A 55 -22.69 -6.88 2.07
C ILE A 55 -22.32 -5.83 1.02
N ALA A 56 -21.05 -5.39 0.99
CA ALA A 56 -20.63 -4.32 0.09
C ALA A 56 -20.61 -4.78 -1.38
N ALA A 57 -20.11 -6.00 -1.64
CA ALA A 57 -20.09 -6.60 -2.96
C ALA A 57 -21.49 -6.72 -3.57
N GLU A 58 -22.49 -7.18 -2.82
CA GLU A 58 -23.86 -7.28 -3.34
C GLU A 58 -24.44 -5.89 -3.64
N SER A 59 -24.24 -4.91 -2.73
CA SER A 59 -24.71 -3.54 -2.97
C SER A 59 -24.10 -2.93 -4.24
N GLN A 60 -22.80 -3.11 -4.46
CA GLN A 60 -22.12 -2.66 -5.69
C GLN A 60 -22.62 -3.42 -6.93
N ARG A 61 -22.81 -4.74 -6.84
CA ARG A 61 -23.34 -5.56 -7.94
C ARG A 61 -24.72 -5.06 -8.36
N MET A 62 -25.62 -4.84 -7.40
CA MET A 62 -26.98 -4.32 -7.66
C MET A 62 -26.96 -2.94 -8.30
N ILE A 63 -26.06 -2.04 -7.86
CA ILE A 63 -25.91 -0.71 -8.49
C ILE A 63 -25.37 -0.85 -9.91
N ASN A 64 -24.36 -1.69 -10.12
CA ASN A 64 -23.76 -1.91 -11.44
C ASN A 64 -24.81 -2.41 -12.45
N GLU A 65 -25.74 -3.25 -12.01
CA GLU A 65 -26.86 -3.74 -12.83
C GLU A 65 -27.85 -2.65 -13.27
N THR A 66 -27.86 -1.48 -12.60
CA THR A 66 -28.72 -0.35 -12.99
C THR A 66 -28.17 0.47 -14.16
N TYR A 67 -26.87 0.36 -14.46
CA TYR A 67 -26.28 1.05 -15.61
C TYR A 67 -26.66 0.38 -16.93
N SER A 68 -26.49 1.09 -18.05
CA SER A 68 -26.75 0.50 -19.36
C SER A 68 -25.78 -0.66 -19.65
N ALA A 69 -26.22 -1.65 -20.42
CA ALA A 69 -25.37 -2.77 -20.85
C ALA A 69 -24.05 -2.31 -21.50
N PHE A 70 -24.07 -1.16 -22.19
CA PHE A 70 -22.85 -0.55 -22.72
C PHE A 70 -21.84 -0.19 -21.63
N VAL A 71 -22.28 0.46 -20.56
CA VAL A 71 -21.40 0.85 -19.44
C VAL A 71 -20.98 -0.39 -18.63
N GLN A 72 -21.90 -1.35 -18.43
CA GLN A 72 -21.60 -2.60 -17.73
C GLN A 72 -20.45 -3.38 -18.40
N ASN A 73 -20.33 -3.32 -19.73
CA ASN A 73 -19.20 -3.95 -20.45
C ASN A 73 -17.82 -3.37 -20.10
N PHE A 74 -17.75 -2.19 -19.47
CA PHE A 74 -16.51 -1.57 -18.99
C PHE A 74 -16.36 -1.65 -17.46
N MET A 75 -17.38 -2.17 -16.76
CA MET A 75 -17.38 -2.30 -15.31
C MET A 75 -16.81 -3.66 -14.88
N PRO A 76 -16.25 -3.75 -13.67
CA PRO A 76 -15.86 -5.03 -13.09
C PRO A 76 -17.09 -5.93 -12.97
N SER A 77 -16.98 -7.17 -13.46
CA SER A 77 -17.97 -8.21 -13.19
C SER A 77 -17.73 -8.74 -11.78
N LEU A 78 -18.62 -8.36 -10.86
CA LEU A 78 -18.60 -8.86 -9.47
C LEU A 78 -19.39 -10.16 -9.41
N ALA A 79 -18.78 -11.21 -8.86
CA ALA A 79 -19.48 -12.46 -8.58
C ALA A 79 -20.58 -12.22 -7.55
N ARG A 80 -21.70 -12.93 -7.68
CA ARG A 80 -22.75 -12.91 -6.67
C ARG A 80 -22.24 -13.66 -5.43
N PRO A 81 -22.30 -13.05 -4.22
CA PRO A 81 -21.87 -13.71 -3.01
C PRO A 81 -22.77 -14.89 -2.64
N ASP A 82 -22.20 -15.89 -1.96
CA ASP A 82 -22.96 -17.04 -1.44
C ASP A 82 -23.72 -16.64 -0.16
N VAL A 83 -24.99 -16.28 -0.33
CA VAL A 83 -25.92 -15.89 0.74
C VAL A 83 -27.36 -16.24 0.35
N ASP A 84 -28.17 -16.70 1.31
CA ASP A 84 -29.56 -17.08 1.05
C ASP A 84 -30.49 -15.87 0.91
N VAL A 85 -30.42 -14.95 1.89
CA VAL A 85 -31.22 -13.72 1.90
C VAL A 85 -30.34 -12.54 2.27
N LEU A 86 -30.39 -11.50 1.43
CA LEU A 86 -29.74 -10.23 1.70
C LEU A 86 -30.71 -9.09 1.37
N GLU A 87 -31.22 -8.43 2.41
CA GLU A 87 -32.29 -7.44 2.31
C GLU A 87 -31.95 -6.14 3.03
N GLY A 88 -32.63 -5.06 2.63
CA GLY A 88 -32.47 -3.76 3.26
C GLY A 88 -31.17 -3.05 2.90
N LEU A 89 -30.40 -3.52 1.91
CA LEU A 89 -29.18 -2.86 1.45
C LEU A 89 -29.45 -1.42 1.00
N THR A 90 -28.57 -0.52 1.41
CA THR A 90 -28.41 0.82 0.86
C THR A 90 -27.14 0.87 0.00
N THR A 91 -26.99 1.93 -0.79
CA THR A 91 -25.78 2.11 -1.62
C THR A 91 -24.54 2.07 -0.75
N ALA A 92 -23.63 1.14 -1.03
CA ALA A 92 -22.41 0.96 -0.28
C ALA A 92 -21.26 1.76 -0.91
N ILE A 93 -20.57 2.54 -0.09
CA ILE A 93 -19.31 3.20 -0.42
C ILE A 93 -18.21 2.50 0.38
N ILE A 94 -17.31 1.83 -0.33
CA ILE A 94 -16.16 1.13 0.26
C ILE A 94 -15.02 2.12 0.45
N VAL A 95 -14.45 2.15 1.65
CA VAL A 95 -13.30 2.96 2.03
C VAL A 95 -12.22 2.05 2.62
N ASP A 96 -11.52 1.36 1.74
CA ASP A 96 -10.42 0.45 2.05
C ASP A 96 -9.04 1.15 2.05
N GLN A 97 -8.04 0.41 2.52
CA GLN A 97 -6.62 0.81 2.53
C GLN A 97 -5.91 0.53 1.21
N GLU A 98 -6.62 0.08 0.16
CA GLU A 98 -5.98 -0.17 -1.12
C GLU A 98 -5.34 1.11 -1.64
N ARG A 99 -4.10 0.99 -2.11
CA ARG A 99 -3.36 2.13 -2.65
C ARG A 99 -4.19 2.79 -3.74
N MET A 100 -4.24 4.12 -3.70
CA MET A 100 -4.85 4.86 -4.79
C MET A 100 -4.14 4.50 -6.09
N GLY A 101 -4.92 4.26 -7.16
CA GLY A 101 -4.39 3.80 -8.44
C GLY A 101 -3.15 4.60 -8.87
N ALA A 102 -2.08 3.89 -9.23
CA ALA A 102 -0.75 4.44 -9.49
C ALA A 102 -0.66 5.15 -10.86
N ASN A 103 -1.65 5.99 -11.19
CA ASN A 103 -1.53 6.89 -12.31
C ASN A 103 -0.53 8.00 -11.93
N SER A 104 0.56 8.14 -12.70
CA SER A 104 1.60 9.16 -12.50
C SER A 104 1.04 10.59 -12.48
N ARG A 105 -0.13 10.80 -13.11
CA ARG A 105 -0.85 12.07 -13.16
C ARG A 105 -1.93 12.23 -12.06
N SER A 106 -2.00 11.34 -11.08
CA SER A 106 -2.90 11.45 -9.93
C SER A 106 -2.15 12.00 -8.70
N THR A 107 -2.69 13.05 -8.10
CA THR A 107 -2.20 13.67 -6.86
C THR A 107 -3.30 13.71 -5.80
N VAL A 108 -2.94 14.03 -4.55
CA VAL A 108 -3.89 14.29 -3.45
C VAL A 108 -4.96 15.30 -3.87
N GLY A 109 -4.55 16.37 -4.55
CA GLY A 109 -5.45 17.42 -5.02
C GLY A 109 -6.42 16.99 -6.12
N THR A 110 -6.03 16.08 -7.01
CA THR A 110 -6.94 15.52 -8.02
C THR A 110 -7.87 14.46 -7.44
N ALA A 111 -7.39 13.69 -6.46
CA ALA A 111 -8.16 12.67 -5.76
C ALA A 111 -9.33 13.24 -4.94
N THR A 112 -9.23 14.51 -4.53
CA THR A 112 -10.17 15.18 -3.64
C THR A 112 -10.93 16.35 -4.26
N ASP A 113 -10.70 16.62 -5.55
CA ASP A 113 -11.20 17.79 -6.28
C ASP A 113 -10.77 19.16 -5.73
N ALA A 114 -9.91 19.19 -4.70
CA ALA A 114 -9.32 20.43 -4.18
C ALA A 114 -8.55 21.19 -5.27
N ASN A 115 -7.80 20.47 -6.11
CA ASN A 115 -7.11 21.07 -7.26
C ASN A 115 -8.10 21.64 -8.28
N ALA A 116 -9.23 20.96 -8.53
CA ALA A 116 -10.24 21.46 -9.46
C ALA A 116 -10.83 22.79 -8.99
N MET A 117 -11.15 22.90 -7.69
CA MET A 117 -11.61 24.15 -7.07
C MET A 117 -10.54 25.25 -7.14
N LEU A 118 -9.27 24.93 -6.89
CA LEU A 118 -8.16 25.89 -7.05
C LEU A 118 -8.03 26.40 -8.48
N ARG A 119 -8.14 25.54 -9.50
CA ARG A 119 -8.10 25.99 -10.90
C ARG A 119 -9.23 26.95 -11.24
N VAL A 120 -10.43 26.75 -10.69
CA VAL A 120 -11.54 27.70 -10.86
C VAL A 120 -11.21 29.02 -10.18
N LEU A 121 -10.64 28.99 -8.98
CA LEU A 121 -10.22 30.19 -8.24
C LEU A 121 -9.17 30.99 -9.02
N PHE A 122 -8.11 30.35 -9.49
CA PHE A 122 -7.06 30.96 -10.31
C PHE A 122 -7.56 31.46 -11.67
N SER A 123 -8.51 30.78 -12.29
CA SER A 123 -9.14 31.27 -13.52
C SER A 123 -9.96 32.55 -13.32
N ARG A 124 -10.45 32.80 -12.10
CA ARG A 124 -11.26 33.99 -11.79
C ARG A 124 -10.45 35.16 -11.27
N LEU A 125 -9.46 34.90 -10.41
CA LEU A 125 -8.72 35.94 -9.68
C LEU A 125 -7.24 36.05 -10.05
N GLY A 126 -6.70 35.09 -10.82
CA GLY A 126 -5.27 35.04 -11.13
C GLY A 126 -4.81 36.18 -12.03
N GLU A 127 -3.74 36.85 -11.64
CA GLU A 127 -3.08 37.91 -12.41
C GLU A 127 -1.66 37.49 -12.81
N PRO A 128 -1.27 37.55 -14.10
CA PRO A 128 -2.13 37.87 -15.26
C PRO A 128 -3.20 36.80 -15.49
N TYR A 129 -4.31 37.20 -16.11
CA TYR A 129 -5.33 36.26 -16.57
C TYR A 129 -4.80 35.45 -17.75
N ILE A 130 -4.85 34.12 -17.65
CA ILE A 130 -4.37 33.22 -18.70
C ILE A 130 -5.48 32.47 -19.42
N GLY A 131 -6.66 32.28 -18.81
CA GLY A 131 -7.73 31.50 -19.43
C GLY A 131 -8.68 30.77 -18.48
N PRO A 132 -9.49 29.84 -19.03
CA PRO A 132 -10.44 29.04 -18.25
C PRO A 132 -9.70 28.06 -17.32
N PRO A 133 -10.40 27.33 -16.42
CA PRO A 133 -9.77 26.39 -15.47
C PRO A 133 -8.86 25.33 -16.13
N ASN A 134 -9.13 24.97 -17.39
CA ASN A 134 -8.28 24.05 -18.16
C ASN A 134 -6.86 24.60 -18.40
N ALA A 135 -6.69 25.92 -18.49
CA ALA A 135 -5.39 26.57 -18.62
C ALA A 135 -4.49 26.40 -17.38
N PHE A 136 -5.06 25.99 -16.26
CA PHE A 136 -4.37 25.67 -15.00
C PHE A 136 -4.31 24.17 -14.72
N SER A 137 -4.71 23.34 -15.68
CA SER A 137 -4.72 21.88 -15.53
C SER A 137 -3.45 21.25 -16.05
N PHE A 138 -2.67 20.62 -15.18
CA PHE A 138 -1.52 19.81 -15.62
C PHE A 138 -1.91 18.54 -16.40
N ASN A 139 -3.20 18.19 -16.44
CA ASN A 139 -3.73 17.05 -17.19
C ASN A 139 -4.25 17.42 -18.59
N VAL A 140 -4.24 18.71 -18.95
CA VAL A 140 -4.79 19.18 -20.23
C VAL A 140 -3.66 19.82 -21.06
N PRO A 141 -3.29 19.25 -22.22
CA PRO A 141 -2.36 19.89 -23.15
C PRO A 141 -2.95 21.18 -23.72
N THR A 142 -2.07 22.14 -24.04
CA THR A 142 -2.45 23.21 -24.96
C THR A 142 -2.56 22.61 -26.37
N THR A 143 -3.72 22.76 -27.01
CA THR A 143 -3.96 22.27 -28.38
C THR A 143 -4.21 23.43 -29.33
N ARG A 144 -3.69 23.31 -30.56
CA ARG A 144 -3.99 24.21 -31.67
C ARG A 144 -4.84 23.45 -32.67
N VAL A 145 -6.00 24.00 -33.01
CA VAL A 145 -6.95 23.39 -33.93
C VAL A 145 -7.09 24.32 -35.14
N SER A 146 -6.97 23.73 -36.33
CA SER A 146 -7.28 24.39 -37.60
C SER A 146 -8.20 23.45 -38.40
N GLY A 147 -9.33 23.94 -38.90
CA GLY A 147 -10.33 23.11 -39.59
C GLY A 147 -11.60 23.87 -39.97
N GLU A 148 -12.63 23.18 -40.45
CA GLU A 148 -13.93 23.76 -40.80
C GLU A 148 -14.99 23.28 -39.80
N ARG A 149 -15.75 24.22 -39.22
CA ARG A 149 -16.89 23.92 -38.35
C ARG A 149 -18.19 24.21 -39.10
N GLU A 150 -19.02 23.20 -39.28
CA GLU A 150 -20.38 23.35 -39.81
C GLU A 150 -21.36 23.49 -38.64
N SER A 151 -22.11 24.60 -38.61
CA SER A 151 -23.15 24.81 -37.61
C SER A 151 -24.36 23.89 -37.84
N SER A 152 -25.24 23.78 -36.85
CA SER A 152 -26.53 23.07 -37.01
C SER A 152 -27.46 23.72 -38.04
N THR A 153 -27.14 24.92 -38.55
CA THR A 153 -27.84 25.60 -39.64
C THR A 153 -27.14 25.46 -40.99
N GLY A 154 -26.08 24.65 -41.08
CA GLY A 154 -25.33 24.39 -42.32
C GLY A 154 -24.28 25.45 -42.68
N GLU A 155 -23.98 26.38 -41.76
CA GLU A 155 -23.00 27.45 -41.99
C GLU A 155 -21.58 26.94 -41.70
N ARG A 156 -20.71 26.98 -42.72
CA ARG A 156 -19.32 26.52 -42.61
C ARG A 156 -18.40 27.69 -42.27
N THR A 157 -17.77 27.61 -41.11
CA THR A 157 -16.78 28.59 -40.66
C THR A 157 -15.39 27.95 -40.69
N VAL A 158 -14.44 28.57 -41.38
CA VAL A 158 -13.03 28.17 -41.33
C VAL A 158 -12.44 28.66 -40.01
N ILE A 159 -12.00 27.73 -39.17
CA ILE A 159 -11.27 27.98 -37.94
C ILE A 159 -9.78 27.93 -38.29
N GLU A 160 -9.12 29.07 -38.28
CA GLU A 160 -7.66 29.15 -38.42
C GLU A 160 -7.02 29.35 -37.05
N ASN A 161 -6.21 28.39 -36.62
CA ASN A 161 -5.32 28.49 -35.45
C ASN A 161 -6.01 28.84 -34.13
N GLU A 162 -7.18 28.25 -33.85
CA GLU A 162 -7.80 28.39 -32.54
C GLU A 162 -6.97 27.64 -31.49
N VAL A 163 -6.56 28.34 -30.42
CA VAL A 163 -5.70 27.79 -29.37
C VAL A 163 -6.54 27.52 -28.12
N TYR A 164 -6.64 26.25 -27.75
CA TYR A 164 -7.22 25.84 -26.48
C TYR A 164 -6.10 25.73 -25.46
N LEU A 165 -6.02 26.70 -24.54
CA LEU A 165 -4.97 26.76 -23.54
C LEU A 165 -5.15 25.66 -22.49
N GLY A 166 -4.08 24.88 -22.32
CA GLY A 166 -3.95 23.85 -21.31
C GLY A 166 -2.77 24.14 -20.37
N GLY A 167 -2.91 23.74 -19.11
CA GLY A 167 -1.89 23.97 -18.08
C GLY A 167 -0.74 22.97 -18.09
N MET A 168 -0.76 21.94 -18.92
CA MET A 168 0.25 20.87 -18.92
C MET A 168 1.63 21.37 -19.37
N CYS A 169 2.67 21.06 -18.58
CA CYS A 169 4.05 21.23 -19.01
C CYS A 169 4.32 20.34 -20.24
N PRO A 170 4.79 20.89 -21.37
CA PRO A 170 4.94 20.14 -22.61
C PRO A 170 6.06 19.10 -22.55
N ARG A 171 7.16 19.35 -21.82
CA ARG A 171 8.30 18.43 -21.74
C ARG A 171 8.04 17.16 -20.95
N CYS A 172 7.39 17.28 -19.79
CA CYS A 172 7.07 16.11 -18.95
C CYS A 172 5.64 15.62 -19.15
N GLU A 173 4.88 16.24 -20.04
CA GLU A 173 3.45 15.98 -20.24
C GLU A 173 2.65 15.89 -18.93
N GLY A 174 2.91 16.83 -18.01
CA GLY A 174 2.21 16.88 -16.72
C GLY A 174 2.62 15.82 -15.69
N MET A 175 3.68 15.04 -15.94
CA MET A 175 4.21 14.08 -14.96
C MET A 175 5.03 14.76 -13.85
N GLY A 176 5.67 15.89 -14.15
CA GLY A 176 6.56 16.61 -13.22
C GLY A 176 7.97 16.02 -13.14
N SER A 177 8.13 14.73 -13.42
CA SER A 177 9.42 14.09 -13.66
C SER A 177 9.63 13.83 -15.15
N VAL A 178 10.89 13.81 -15.57
CA VAL A 178 11.28 13.22 -16.85
C VAL A 178 12.03 11.93 -16.59
N THR A 179 11.79 10.95 -17.44
CA THR A 179 12.55 9.70 -17.43
C THR A 179 13.90 10.02 -18.05
N ASP A 180 14.91 10.20 -17.21
CA ASP A 180 16.29 10.31 -17.64
C ASP A 180 16.97 8.95 -17.50
N ILE A 181 17.96 8.70 -18.36
CA ILE A 181 18.69 7.43 -18.32
C ILE A 181 20.11 7.73 -17.86
N ASP A 182 20.52 7.12 -16.77
CA ASP A 182 21.89 7.16 -16.30
C ASP A 182 22.78 6.44 -17.33
N ILE A 183 23.53 7.23 -18.09
CA ILE A 183 24.42 6.74 -19.16
C ILE A 183 25.50 5.82 -18.58
N SER A 184 25.94 6.05 -17.34
CA SER A 184 26.94 5.19 -16.68
C SER A 184 26.42 3.78 -16.41
N GLN A 185 25.09 3.61 -16.33
CA GLN A 185 24.43 2.31 -16.19
C GLN A 185 24.17 1.66 -17.55
N LEU A 186 24.25 2.41 -18.66
CA LEU A 186 24.11 1.89 -20.02
C LEU A 186 25.45 1.50 -20.66
N VAL A 187 26.51 2.21 -20.29
CA VAL A 187 27.82 2.12 -20.96
C VAL A 187 28.95 2.19 -19.93
N ASP A 188 29.83 1.18 -19.95
CA ASP A 188 31.15 1.21 -19.32
C ASP A 188 32.11 2.02 -20.21
N ASP A 189 32.36 3.26 -19.83
CA ASP A 189 33.14 4.22 -20.62
C ASP A 189 34.64 3.87 -20.71
N SER A 190 35.11 2.96 -19.85
CA SER A 190 36.48 2.47 -19.85
C SER A 190 36.77 1.44 -20.95
N ARG A 191 35.73 0.90 -21.60
CA ARG A 191 35.81 -0.14 -22.64
C ARG A 191 35.42 0.38 -24.01
N SER A 192 35.86 -0.31 -25.05
CA SER A 192 35.41 -0.09 -26.43
C SER A 192 34.05 -0.77 -26.67
N ILE A 193 33.28 -0.29 -27.66
CA ILE A 193 31.99 -0.93 -28.02
C ILE A 193 32.22 -2.40 -28.43
N ALA A 194 33.31 -2.68 -29.14
CA ALA A 194 33.69 -4.03 -29.55
C ALA A 194 34.11 -4.94 -28.38
N ASP A 195 34.57 -4.37 -27.26
CA ASP A 195 34.92 -5.10 -26.03
C ASP A 195 33.78 -5.14 -25.00
N GLY A 196 32.56 -4.84 -25.43
CA GLY A 196 31.36 -4.93 -24.60
C GLY A 196 31.16 -3.74 -23.66
N ALA A 197 31.42 -2.52 -24.13
CA ALA A 197 31.09 -1.30 -23.39
C ALA A 197 29.59 -1.17 -23.05
N ILE A 198 28.69 -1.71 -23.87
CA ILE A 198 27.24 -1.59 -23.65
C ILE A 198 26.80 -2.62 -22.60
N THR A 199 26.37 -2.16 -21.43
CA THR A 199 25.98 -2.99 -20.26
C THR A 199 24.51 -3.40 -20.26
N VAL A 200 23.76 -3.02 -21.31
CA VAL A 200 22.34 -3.32 -21.47
C VAL A 200 22.10 -4.83 -21.64
N PRO A 201 21.19 -5.46 -20.86
CA PRO A 201 20.86 -6.87 -21.03
C PRO A 201 20.43 -7.22 -22.46
N GLY A 202 21.08 -8.21 -23.06
CA GLY A 202 20.83 -8.64 -24.44
C GLY A 202 21.70 -7.97 -25.51
N TYR A 203 22.53 -6.99 -25.14
CA TYR A 203 23.49 -6.33 -26.03
C TYR A 203 24.88 -6.95 -25.85
N THR A 204 25.11 -8.11 -26.48
CA THR A 204 26.43 -8.76 -26.48
C THR A 204 27.33 -8.14 -27.54
N ALA A 205 28.63 -8.05 -27.28
CA ALA A 205 29.61 -7.40 -28.17
C ALA A 205 29.64 -7.99 -29.60
N ASP A 206 29.39 -9.29 -29.72
CA ASP A 206 29.27 -10.04 -30.97
C ASP A 206 27.85 -10.01 -31.58
N GLY A 207 26.88 -9.47 -30.84
CA GLY A 207 25.47 -9.46 -31.19
C GLY A 207 25.09 -8.41 -32.22
N TRP A 208 24.02 -8.69 -32.98
CA TRP A 208 23.48 -7.80 -34.02
C TRP A 208 23.13 -6.39 -33.53
N MET A 209 22.71 -6.27 -32.26
CA MET A 209 22.33 -4.99 -31.65
C MET A 209 23.54 -4.08 -31.37
N VAL A 210 24.73 -4.65 -31.19
CA VAL A 210 25.98 -3.91 -30.98
C VAL A 210 26.69 -3.65 -32.31
N ARG A 211 26.65 -4.61 -33.24
CA ARG A 211 27.22 -4.47 -34.59
C ARG A 211 26.72 -3.25 -35.36
N ILE A 212 25.46 -2.87 -35.15
CA ILE A 212 24.90 -1.67 -35.78
C ILE A 212 25.65 -0.40 -35.38
N PHE A 213 26.24 -0.35 -34.18
CA PHE A 213 27.05 0.79 -33.74
C PHE A 213 28.46 0.69 -34.30
N THR A 214 29.12 -0.46 -34.16
CA THR A 214 30.51 -0.65 -34.61
C THR A 214 30.70 -0.55 -36.12
N GLU A 215 29.68 -0.90 -36.92
CA GLU A 215 29.72 -0.88 -38.39
C GLU A 215 28.95 0.31 -39.01
N SER A 216 28.43 1.24 -38.19
CA SER A 216 27.62 2.38 -38.67
C SER A 216 28.40 3.40 -39.50
N GLY A 217 29.71 3.53 -39.24
CA GLY A 217 30.55 4.61 -39.74
C GLY A 217 30.41 5.94 -38.97
N PHE A 218 29.56 6.02 -37.94
CA PHE A 218 29.40 7.22 -37.09
C PHE A 218 30.30 7.19 -35.85
N VAL A 219 30.70 6.01 -35.40
CA VAL A 219 31.53 5.80 -34.20
C VAL A 219 32.63 4.80 -34.50
N ASP A 220 33.78 4.93 -33.84
CA ASP A 220 34.86 3.95 -33.89
C ASP A 220 34.65 2.96 -32.74
N GLY A 221 34.24 1.74 -33.09
CA GLY A 221 33.96 0.69 -32.11
C GLY A 221 35.20 0.12 -31.41
N GLY A 222 36.42 0.47 -31.85
CA GLY A 222 37.68 -0.07 -31.35
C GLY A 222 38.38 0.78 -30.27
N ILE A 223 37.90 2.01 -30.03
CA ILE A 223 38.43 2.87 -28.97
C ILE A 223 37.50 2.90 -27.75
N PRO A 224 38.00 3.11 -26.53
CA PRO A 224 37.17 3.29 -25.35
C PRO A 224 36.17 4.45 -25.51
N VAL A 225 34.94 4.28 -24.99
CA VAL A 225 33.88 5.29 -25.14
C VAL A 225 34.25 6.63 -24.51
N ARG A 226 35.04 6.65 -23.43
CA ARG A 226 35.57 7.88 -22.81
C ARG A 226 36.44 8.72 -23.75
N ASP A 227 37.03 8.10 -24.77
CA ASP A 227 37.94 8.72 -25.74
C ASP A 227 37.20 9.15 -27.03
N PHE A 228 35.87 9.00 -27.07
CA PHE A 228 35.05 9.47 -28.18
C PHE A 228 35.07 11.01 -28.28
N SER A 229 35.07 11.53 -29.50
CA SER A 229 34.84 12.95 -29.71
C SER A 229 33.41 13.34 -29.27
N PRO A 230 33.14 14.61 -28.92
CA PRO A 230 31.79 15.06 -28.57
C PRO A 230 30.74 14.73 -29.63
N GLU A 231 31.12 14.78 -30.92
CA GLU A 231 30.27 14.43 -32.05
C GLU A 231 30.00 12.92 -32.11
N MET A 232 31.02 12.09 -31.93
CA MET A 232 30.88 10.62 -31.89
C MET A 232 30.03 10.19 -30.69
N LEU A 233 30.20 10.83 -29.53
CA LEU A 233 29.42 10.53 -28.33
C LEU A 233 27.94 10.93 -28.51
N ALA A 234 27.67 12.09 -29.11
CA ALA A 234 26.31 12.52 -29.45
C ALA A 234 25.66 11.56 -30.46
N ASP A 235 26.41 11.14 -31.48
CA ASP A 235 25.94 10.19 -32.49
C ASP A 235 25.75 8.78 -31.93
N PHE A 236 26.55 8.37 -30.95
CA PHE A 236 26.39 7.10 -30.25
C PHE A 236 25.12 7.09 -29.39
N LEU A 237 24.92 8.14 -28.59
CA LEU A 237 23.90 8.17 -27.55
C LEU A 237 22.54 8.65 -28.04
N TYR A 238 22.48 9.69 -28.89
CA TYR A 238 21.25 10.46 -29.12
C TYR A 238 20.84 10.65 -30.59
N LYS A 239 21.57 10.06 -31.56
CA LYS A 239 21.28 10.28 -32.98
C LYS A 239 19.85 9.88 -33.38
N GLU A 240 19.21 10.71 -34.19
CA GLU A 240 17.89 10.42 -34.76
C GLU A 240 17.92 9.24 -35.76
N PRO A 241 16.79 8.52 -35.94
CA PRO A 241 16.70 7.39 -36.85
C PRO A 241 17.17 7.68 -38.28
N THR A 242 18.33 7.16 -38.66
CA THR A 242 18.99 7.40 -39.95
C THR A 242 19.21 6.08 -40.69
N LYS A 243 18.97 6.03 -42.00
CA LYS A 243 19.22 4.83 -42.81
C LYS A 243 20.72 4.62 -43.00
N VAL A 244 21.21 3.46 -42.63
CA VAL A 244 22.61 3.02 -42.80
C VAL A 244 22.66 1.68 -43.49
N ARG A 245 23.83 1.34 -44.04
CA ARG A 245 24.08 0.04 -44.64
C ARG A 245 25.12 -0.70 -43.80
N VAL A 246 24.68 -1.70 -43.06
CA VAL A 246 25.51 -2.53 -42.17
C VAL A 246 25.59 -3.92 -42.79
N SER A 247 26.80 -4.44 -43.01
CA SER A 247 27.00 -5.76 -43.64
C SER A 247 26.17 -6.00 -44.92
N ASN A 248 26.11 -4.99 -45.82
CA ASN A 248 25.32 -4.97 -47.06
C ASN A 248 23.78 -4.97 -46.92
N ILE A 249 23.25 -4.88 -45.70
CA ILE A 249 21.81 -4.82 -45.41
C ILE A 249 21.41 -3.38 -45.05
N ASN A 250 20.27 -2.92 -45.57
CA ASN A 250 19.72 -1.61 -45.20
C ASN A 250 19.07 -1.69 -43.81
N MET A 251 19.61 -0.92 -42.87
CA MET A 251 19.13 -0.84 -41.49
C MET A 251 18.87 0.61 -41.10
N THR A 252 18.18 0.80 -39.96
CA THR A 252 17.98 2.13 -39.38
C THR A 252 18.88 2.22 -38.15
N TYR A 253 19.88 3.09 -38.20
CA TYR A 253 20.69 3.46 -37.06
C TYR A 253 19.91 4.45 -36.20
N GLU A 254 19.89 4.23 -34.90
CA GLU A 254 19.27 5.09 -33.90
C GLU A 254 20.20 5.08 -32.69
N GLY A 255 20.39 6.25 -32.06
CA GLY A 255 21.21 6.37 -30.86
C GLY A 255 20.78 5.41 -29.75
N LEU A 256 21.71 5.03 -28.88
CA LEU A 256 21.47 4.05 -27.82
C LEU A 256 20.30 4.47 -26.91
N VAL A 257 20.22 5.74 -26.52
CA VAL A 257 19.22 6.24 -25.57
C VAL A 257 17.78 6.17 -26.15
N PRO A 258 17.46 6.77 -27.32
CA PRO A 258 16.13 6.64 -27.94
C PRO A 258 15.70 5.17 -28.16
N ARG A 259 16.66 4.31 -28.51
CA ARG A 259 16.39 2.90 -28.76
C ARG A 259 16.01 2.13 -27.49
N ILE A 260 16.66 2.40 -26.37
CA ILE A 260 16.30 1.84 -25.06
C ILE A 260 14.95 2.39 -24.61
N GLN A 261 14.70 3.69 -24.75
CA GLN A 261 13.41 4.31 -24.44
C GLN A 261 12.26 3.60 -25.18
N LYS A 262 12.41 3.35 -26.47
CA LYS A 262 11.37 2.72 -27.28
C LYS A 262 11.20 1.22 -27.01
N SER A 263 12.29 0.49 -26.79
CA SER A 263 12.26 -0.98 -26.68
C SER A 263 11.97 -1.49 -25.27
N MET A 264 12.42 -0.77 -24.24
CA MET A 264 12.33 -1.17 -22.84
C MET A 264 11.44 -0.27 -22.01
N LEU A 265 11.39 1.05 -22.24
CA LEU A 265 10.64 1.99 -21.37
C LEU A 265 9.19 2.27 -21.78
N SER A 266 8.76 1.74 -22.93
CA SER A 266 7.37 1.83 -23.40
C SER A 266 6.45 0.73 -22.85
N LYS A 267 6.99 -0.23 -22.08
CA LYS A 267 6.27 -1.37 -21.51
C LYS A 267 6.15 -1.22 -20.00
N ASP A 268 5.11 -1.83 -19.43
CA ASP A 268 4.95 -1.91 -17.98
C ASP A 268 6.11 -2.67 -17.33
N VAL A 269 6.77 -2.03 -16.35
CA VAL A 269 7.91 -2.56 -15.60
C VAL A 269 7.56 -3.87 -14.90
N ASP A 270 6.30 -4.01 -14.47
CA ASP A 270 5.81 -5.20 -13.78
C ASP A 270 5.56 -6.40 -14.71
N ALA A 271 5.49 -6.18 -16.03
CA ALA A 271 5.40 -7.22 -17.04
C ALA A 271 6.78 -7.68 -17.57
N MET A 272 7.88 -7.05 -17.15
CA MET A 272 9.22 -7.35 -17.65
C MET A 272 9.88 -8.57 -16.99
N GLN A 273 10.80 -9.22 -17.72
CA GLN A 273 11.64 -10.28 -17.17
C GLN A 273 12.53 -9.73 -16.04
N PRO A 274 12.82 -10.52 -14.99
CA PRO A 274 13.48 -10.02 -13.77
C PRO A 274 14.81 -9.29 -14.00
N HIS A 275 15.64 -9.79 -14.91
CA HIS A 275 16.94 -9.18 -15.21
C HIS A 275 16.83 -7.87 -16.02
N ILE A 276 15.79 -7.73 -16.85
CA ILE A 276 15.50 -6.49 -17.58
C ILE A 276 14.93 -5.46 -16.61
N ARG A 277 14.02 -5.87 -15.72
CA ARG A 277 13.47 -5.02 -14.66
C ARG A 277 14.57 -4.45 -13.77
N ALA A 278 15.44 -5.30 -13.23
CA ALA A 278 16.54 -4.86 -12.39
C ALA A 278 17.51 -3.91 -13.11
N PHE A 279 17.65 -4.05 -14.43
CA PHE A 279 18.40 -3.11 -15.24
C PHE A 279 17.65 -1.77 -15.40
N VAL A 280 16.37 -1.79 -15.75
CA VAL A 280 15.53 -0.58 -15.89
C VAL A 280 15.46 0.19 -14.57
N GLU A 281 15.26 -0.49 -13.43
CA GLU A 281 15.24 0.13 -12.10
C GLU A 281 16.57 0.81 -11.72
N ARG A 282 17.70 0.33 -12.25
CA ARG A 282 19.02 0.94 -12.02
C ARG A 282 19.34 2.05 -13.02
N ALA A 283 18.99 1.85 -14.28
CA ALA A 283 19.39 2.73 -15.38
C ALA A 283 18.44 3.91 -15.57
N VAL A 284 17.17 3.77 -15.19
CA VAL A 284 16.20 4.86 -15.28
C VAL A 284 16.22 5.68 -14.00
N THR A 285 16.70 6.90 -14.10
CA THR A 285 16.57 7.89 -13.04
C THR A 285 15.39 8.80 -13.36
N PHE A 286 14.38 8.80 -12.50
CA PHE A 286 13.35 9.83 -12.55
C PHE A 286 13.95 11.11 -11.99
N THR A 287 14.23 12.07 -12.86
CA THR A 287 14.71 13.40 -12.45
C THR A 287 13.56 14.39 -12.49
N THR A 288 13.60 15.38 -11.60
CA THR A 288 12.67 16.51 -11.63
C THR A 288 12.75 17.18 -13.00
N CYS A 289 11.61 17.41 -13.65
CA CYS A 289 11.57 18.02 -14.97
C CYS A 289 12.18 19.43 -14.88
N PRO A 290 13.27 19.75 -15.62
CA PRO A 290 13.94 21.04 -15.46
C PRO A 290 13.16 22.22 -16.07
N GLU A 291 12.15 21.96 -16.91
CA GLU A 291 11.33 23.03 -17.49
C GLU A 291 10.26 23.54 -16.52
N CYS A 292 9.61 22.63 -15.80
CA CYS A 292 8.57 22.99 -14.83
C CYS A 292 9.04 22.85 -13.38
N ASP A 293 10.27 22.42 -13.13
CA ASP A 293 10.83 22.14 -11.80
C ASP A 293 9.89 21.28 -10.95
N GLY A 294 9.37 20.20 -11.53
CA GLY A 294 8.48 19.28 -10.81
C GLY A 294 7.01 19.69 -10.73
N THR A 295 6.69 20.96 -11.00
CA THR A 295 5.33 21.52 -10.80
C THR A 295 4.26 20.97 -11.76
N ARG A 296 4.66 20.23 -12.81
CA ARG A 296 3.79 19.64 -13.85
C ARG A 296 3.10 20.66 -14.76
N LEU A 297 3.25 21.94 -14.46
CA LEU A 297 2.50 23.03 -15.08
C LEU A 297 3.32 23.80 -16.12
N SER A 298 2.64 24.37 -17.10
CA SER A 298 3.21 25.25 -18.09
C SER A 298 3.71 26.56 -17.45
N GLU A 299 4.62 27.25 -18.13
CA GLU A 299 5.10 28.56 -17.68
C GLU A 299 3.96 29.58 -17.51
N ALA A 300 2.98 29.59 -18.44
CA ALA A 300 1.81 30.46 -18.35
C ALA A 300 0.98 30.19 -17.08
N ALA A 301 0.74 28.92 -16.73
CA ALA A 301 0.02 28.57 -15.50
C ALA A 301 0.77 29.01 -14.23
N ARG A 302 2.11 28.98 -14.26
CA ARG A 302 2.96 29.41 -13.13
C ARG A 302 3.12 30.92 -13.00
N SER A 303 2.91 31.67 -14.08
CA SER A 303 3.04 33.13 -14.06
C SER A 303 1.83 33.82 -13.45
N SER A 304 0.64 33.22 -13.53
CA SER A 304 -0.61 33.72 -12.93
C SER A 304 -0.65 33.48 -11.42
N ARG A 305 -0.88 34.55 -10.65
CA ARG A 305 -0.78 34.58 -9.18
C ARG A 305 -2.03 35.18 -8.54
N ILE A 306 -2.40 34.67 -7.37
CA ILE A 306 -3.36 35.30 -6.45
C ILE A 306 -2.59 35.69 -5.20
N ALA A 307 -2.67 36.95 -4.77
CA ALA A 307 -1.95 37.45 -3.59
C ALA A 307 -0.44 37.07 -3.58
N GLY A 308 0.21 37.11 -4.75
CA GLY A 308 1.63 36.77 -4.92
C GLY A 308 1.94 35.27 -5.05
N VAL A 309 0.96 34.38 -4.93
CA VAL A 309 1.14 32.91 -4.95
C VAL A 309 0.58 32.33 -6.25
N SER A 310 1.38 31.53 -6.95
CA SER A 310 0.94 30.78 -8.15
C SER A 310 0.21 29.49 -7.78
N ILE A 311 -0.53 28.89 -8.72
CA ILE A 311 -1.24 27.63 -8.44
C ILE A 311 -0.28 26.48 -8.13
N ALA A 312 0.93 26.50 -8.70
CA ALA A 312 1.97 25.52 -8.41
C ALA A 312 2.44 25.63 -6.96
N GLU A 313 2.75 26.85 -6.51
CA GLU A 313 3.14 27.14 -5.13
C GLU A 313 2.01 26.78 -4.15
N ALA A 314 0.76 27.15 -4.47
CA ALA A 314 -0.39 26.79 -3.65
C ALA A 314 -0.59 25.27 -3.52
N CYS A 315 -0.34 24.50 -4.59
CA CYS A 315 -0.45 23.04 -4.54
C CYS A 315 0.70 22.38 -3.76
N ALA A 316 1.87 23.03 -3.69
CA ALA A 316 3.05 22.55 -2.98
C ALA A 316 3.04 22.91 -1.48
N MET A 317 2.24 23.90 -1.06
CA MET A 317 2.05 24.24 0.35
C MET A 317 1.57 23.05 1.16
N GLN A 318 1.98 22.99 2.42
CA GLN A 318 1.33 22.17 3.42
C GLN A 318 -0.15 22.56 3.48
N ILE A 319 -1.07 21.59 3.49
CA ILE A 319 -2.51 21.84 3.40
C ILE A 319 -3.02 22.75 4.54
N SER A 320 -2.42 22.68 5.73
CA SER A 320 -2.73 23.62 6.83
C SER A 320 -2.48 25.08 6.44
N ASP A 321 -1.37 25.33 5.73
CA ASP A 321 -0.96 26.67 5.32
C ASP A 321 -1.78 27.12 4.12
N LEU A 322 -2.09 26.19 3.21
CA LEU A 322 -3.01 26.44 2.11
C LEU A 322 -4.41 26.80 2.63
N ALA A 323 -4.89 26.14 3.69
CA ALA A 323 -6.18 26.47 4.31
C ALA A 323 -6.18 27.90 4.85
N ALA A 324 -5.10 28.30 5.53
CA ALA A 324 -4.92 29.66 6.02
C ALA A 324 -4.84 30.68 4.88
N TRP A 325 -4.11 30.36 3.79
CA TRP A 325 -4.01 31.20 2.61
C TRP A 325 -5.35 31.37 1.89
N VAL A 326 -6.11 30.28 1.68
CA VAL A 326 -7.46 30.33 1.09
C VAL A 326 -8.41 31.15 1.97
N ALA A 327 -8.29 31.06 3.30
CA ALA A 327 -9.10 31.83 4.23
C ALA A 327 -8.84 33.35 4.17
N ALA A 328 -7.66 33.77 3.69
CA ALA A 328 -7.31 35.18 3.52
C ALA A 328 -7.86 35.79 2.20
N ILE A 329 -8.40 34.97 1.30
CA ILE A 329 -8.98 35.43 0.04
C ILE A 329 -10.39 35.96 0.28
N ASP A 330 -10.53 37.28 0.25
CA ASP A 330 -11.81 37.97 0.41
C ASP A 330 -12.26 38.58 -0.93
N ASP A 331 -12.97 37.78 -1.72
CA ASP A 331 -13.60 38.23 -2.97
C ASP A 331 -15.06 37.72 -3.06
N PRO A 332 -16.06 38.62 -3.14
CA PRO A 332 -17.47 38.25 -3.19
C PRO A 332 -17.86 37.36 -4.38
N GLY A 333 -17.16 37.47 -5.51
CA GLY A 333 -17.44 36.72 -6.74
C GLY A 333 -17.12 35.23 -6.64
N VAL A 334 -16.27 34.83 -5.69
CA VAL A 334 -15.87 33.43 -5.45
C VAL A 334 -16.17 32.92 -4.04
N ALA A 335 -16.85 33.70 -3.20
CA ALA A 335 -17.10 33.36 -1.80
C ALA A 335 -17.68 31.94 -1.56
N PRO A 336 -18.67 31.43 -2.34
CA PRO A 336 -19.15 30.05 -2.18
C PRO A 336 -18.10 28.98 -2.49
N LEU A 337 -17.24 29.24 -3.48
CA LEU A 337 -16.13 28.36 -3.87
C LEU A 337 -15.07 28.35 -2.78
N VAL A 338 -14.65 29.53 -2.28
CA VAL A 338 -13.68 29.67 -1.18
C VAL A 338 -14.19 28.98 0.08
N THR A 339 -15.48 29.13 0.41
CA THR A 339 -16.10 28.45 1.57
C THR A 339 -16.04 26.93 1.43
N THR A 340 -16.33 26.41 0.22
CA THR A 340 -16.30 24.97 -0.04
C THR A 340 -14.87 24.42 -0.02
N LEU A 341 -13.94 25.09 -0.68
CA LEU A 341 -12.52 24.74 -0.69
C LEU A 341 -11.94 24.76 0.72
N ARG A 342 -12.20 25.81 1.50
CA ARG A 342 -11.77 25.91 2.89
C ARG A 342 -12.30 24.74 3.72
N ARG A 343 -13.59 24.40 3.63
CA ARG A 343 -14.17 23.26 4.35
C ARG A 343 -13.47 21.93 3.97
N THR A 344 -13.14 21.76 2.70
CA THR A 344 -12.38 20.60 2.22
C THR A 344 -10.98 20.57 2.83
N LEU A 345 -10.24 21.69 2.83
CA LEU A 345 -8.89 21.79 3.41
C LEU A 345 -8.89 21.64 4.94
N ASP A 346 -9.89 22.21 5.63
CA ASP A 346 -10.10 22.03 7.07
C ASP A 346 -10.33 20.54 7.40
N SER A 347 -11.09 19.84 6.54
CA SER A 347 -11.32 18.39 6.68
C SER A 347 -10.02 17.59 6.61
N PHE A 348 -9.05 17.96 5.76
CA PHE A 348 -7.72 17.33 5.74
C PHE A 348 -7.01 17.50 7.08
N THR A 349 -7.03 18.70 7.65
CA THR A 349 -6.38 18.99 8.93
C THR A 349 -7.04 18.22 10.07
N GLU A 350 -8.38 18.17 10.09
CA GLU A 350 -9.15 17.42 11.09
C GLU A 350 -8.81 15.93 11.09
N ILE A 351 -8.60 15.32 9.92
CA ILE A 351 -8.28 13.89 9.82
C ILE A 351 -6.78 13.58 9.86
N GLY A 352 -5.94 14.56 10.23
CA GLY A 352 -4.50 14.35 10.39
C GLY A 352 -3.74 14.23 9.06
N LEU A 353 -4.28 14.80 7.97
CA LEU A 353 -3.61 14.91 6.67
C LEU A 353 -3.18 16.35 6.34
N GLY A 354 -3.27 17.28 7.31
CA GLY A 354 -2.90 18.68 7.12
C GLY A 354 -1.44 18.88 6.69
N TYR A 355 -0.54 17.92 7.00
CA TYR A 355 0.87 17.96 6.63
C TYR A 355 1.15 17.62 5.16
N LEU A 356 0.16 17.09 4.43
CA LEU A 356 0.32 16.77 3.02
C LEU A 356 0.31 18.03 2.17
N SER A 357 0.76 17.90 0.93
CA SER A 357 0.56 18.88 -0.14
C SER A 357 -0.41 18.33 -1.19
N LEU A 358 -1.08 19.21 -1.94
CA LEU A 358 -2.03 18.79 -2.98
C LEU A 358 -1.34 18.22 -4.24
N ASP A 359 -0.07 18.55 -4.46
CA ASP A 359 0.75 18.03 -5.56
C ASP A 359 1.41 16.67 -5.24
N ARG A 360 1.34 16.20 -3.98
CA ARG A 360 1.88 14.89 -3.59
C ARG A 360 1.26 13.79 -4.44
N PRO A 361 2.07 12.96 -5.13
CA PRO A 361 1.54 11.89 -5.97
C PRO A 361 0.73 10.88 -5.15
N ALA A 362 -0.46 10.52 -5.63
CA ALA A 362 -1.38 9.65 -4.90
C ALA A 362 -0.78 8.24 -4.64
N GLY A 363 0.07 7.75 -5.54
CA GLY A 363 0.77 6.47 -5.39
C GLY A 363 1.85 6.45 -4.29
N THR A 364 2.24 7.61 -3.74
CA THR A 364 3.22 7.73 -2.64
C THR A 364 2.58 7.79 -1.26
N LEU A 365 1.25 7.75 -1.19
CA LEU A 365 0.52 7.71 0.07
C LEU A 365 0.62 6.30 0.67
N SER A 366 0.83 6.23 1.98
CA SER A 366 0.61 5.02 2.78
C SER A 366 -0.86 4.57 2.69
N GLY A 367 -1.14 3.31 3.04
CA GLY A 367 -2.51 2.79 3.03
C GLY A 367 -3.48 3.64 3.87
N GLY A 368 -3.05 4.05 5.06
CA GLY A 368 -3.83 4.95 5.92
C GLY A 368 -4.00 6.37 5.35
N GLU A 369 -2.95 6.97 4.77
CA GLU A 369 -3.08 8.28 4.10
C GLU A 369 -4.02 8.20 2.89
N ALA A 370 -3.93 7.15 2.09
CA ALA A 370 -4.80 6.89 0.94
C ALA A 370 -6.27 6.74 1.37
N GLN A 371 -6.52 5.93 2.39
CA GLN A 371 -7.85 5.73 2.95
C GLN A 371 -8.46 7.06 3.44
N ARG A 372 -7.72 7.81 4.27
CA ARG A 372 -8.16 9.13 4.75
C ARG A 372 -8.36 10.14 3.62
N THR A 373 -7.54 10.10 2.58
CA THR A 373 -7.72 10.96 1.40
C THR A 373 -9.01 10.63 0.64
N LYS A 374 -9.36 9.33 0.48
CA LYS A 374 -10.65 8.92 -0.10
C LYS A 374 -11.83 9.48 0.71
N MET A 375 -11.70 9.56 2.04
CA MET A 375 -12.76 10.07 2.93
C MET A 375 -13.10 11.54 2.72
N ILE A 376 -12.14 12.37 2.30
CA ILE A 376 -12.33 13.82 2.13
C ILE A 376 -13.54 14.14 1.23
N ARG A 377 -13.71 13.40 0.11
CA ARG A 377 -14.84 13.59 -0.81
C ARG A 377 -16.19 13.30 -0.15
N HIS A 378 -16.23 12.36 0.80
CA HIS A 378 -17.46 11.94 1.46
C HIS A 378 -17.86 12.88 2.60
N LEU A 379 -16.90 13.52 3.28
CA LEU A 379 -17.18 14.48 4.36
C LEU A 379 -17.91 15.73 3.86
N GLY A 380 -17.59 16.20 2.67
CA GLY A 380 -18.26 17.33 2.03
C GLY A 380 -19.62 16.99 1.42
N SER A 381 -19.96 15.70 1.32
CA SER A 381 -21.20 15.25 0.67
C SER A 381 -22.43 15.50 1.53
N SER A 382 -23.54 15.81 0.85
CA SER A 382 -24.90 15.90 1.43
C SER A 382 -25.67 14.58 1.35
N LEU A 383 -25.01 13.49 0.96
CA LEU A 383 -25.62 12.16 0.91
C LEU A 383 -26.03 11.69 2.33
N THR A 384 -27.24 11.16 2.40
CA THR A 384 -27.85 10.51 3.57
C THR A 384 -28.39 9.14 3.16
N ASP A 385 -28.58 8.23 4.12
CA ASP A 385 -29.08 6.87 3.84
C ASP A 385 -28.13 6.04 2.94
N VAL A 386 -26.83 6.30 3.06
CA VAL A 386 -25.75 5.55 2.40
C VAL A 386 -25.09 4.62 3.44
N THR A 387 -24.60 3.46 3.01
CA THR A 387 -23.74 2.60 3.82
C THR A 387 -22.28 2.91 3.55
N TYR A 388 -21.55 3.41 4.53
CA TYR A 388 -20.09 3.50 4.46
C TYR A 388 -19.48 2.24 5.06
N VAL A 389 -18.52 1.64 4.35
CA VAL A 389 -17.86 0.40 4.76
C VAL A 389 -16.37 0.67 4.89
N PHE A 390 -15.83 0.54 6.10
CA PHE A 390 -14.44 0.87 6.44
C PHE A 390 -13.64 -0.37 6.82
N ASP A 391 -12.41 -0.47 6.29
CA ASP A 391 -11.45 -1.53 6.62
C ASP A 391 -10.36 -0.97 7.53
N GLU A 392 -10.43 -1.31 8.82
CA GLU A 392 -9.46 -0.94 9.86
C GLU A 392 -8.96 0.52 9.76
N PRO A 393 -9.85 1.54 9.83
CA PRO A 393 -9.52 2.93 9.51
C PRO A 393 -8.52 3.60 10.46
N THR A 394 -8.21 2.93 11.56
CA THR A 394 -7.35 3.37 12.67
C THR A 394 -5.95 2.73 12.62
N VAL A 395 -5.67 1.85 11.66
CA VAL A 395 -4.37 1.18 11.52
C VAL A 395 -3.27 2.20 11.26
N GLY A 396 -2.12 2.01 11.92
CA GLY A 396 -0.96 2.91 11.85
C GLY A 396 -1.23 4.33 12.38
N LEU A 397 -2.38 4.60 13.01
CA LEU A 397 -2.66 5.89 13.60
C LEU A 397 -2.12 5.99 15.03
N HIS A 398 -1.54 7.15 15.32
CA HIS A 398 -1.23 7.60 16.68
C HIS A 398 -2.54 7.74 17.48
N PRO A 399 -2.56 7.50 18.81
CA PRO A 399 -3.76 7.59 19.64
C PRO A 399 -4.55 8.89 19.46
N HIS A 400 -3.87 10.03 19.33
CA HIS A 400 -4.46 11.32 18.98
C HIS A 400 -5.28 11.30 17.69
N ASP A 401 -4.74 10.68 16.64
CA ASP A 401 -5.37 10.61 15.33
C ASP A 401 -6.52 9.59 15.32
N ILE A 402 -6.47 8.55 16.17
CA ILE A 402 -7.58 7.61 16.36
C ILE A 402 -8.81 8.36 16.91
N GLN A 403 -8.63 9.26 17.87
CA GLN A 403 -9.74 10.06 18.41
C GLN A 403 -10.40 10.92 17.32
N ARG A 404 -9.59 11.52 16.44
CA ARG A 404 -10.07 12.30 15.29
C ARG A 404 -10.85 11.43 14.29
N MET A 405 -10.32 10.24 13.97
CA MET A 405 -10.98 9.26 13.11
C MET A 405 -12.33 8.82 13.71
N ASN A 406 -12.36 8.53 15.01
CA ASN A 406 -13.57 8.15 15.73
C ASN A 406 -14.64 9.25 15.67
N GLY A 407 -14.25 10.51 15.92
CA GLY A 407 -15.17 11.65 15.77
C GLY A 407 -15.71 11.78 14.35
N LEU A 408 -14.91 11.47 13.33
CA LEU A 408 -15.37 11.46 11.95
C LEU A 408 -16.41 10.37 11.70
N LEU A 409 -16.16 9.12 12.13
CA LEU A 409 -17.08 8.01 11.94
C LEU A 409 -18.44 8.32 12.57
N GLN A 410 -18.43 8.91 13.77
CA GLN A 410 -19.64 9.39 14.45
C GLN A 410 -20.36 10.48 13.64
N ARG A 411 -19.65 11.47 13.09
CA ARG A 411 -20.28 12.50 12.24
C ARG A 411 -20.89 11.94 10.97
N LEU A 412 -20.27 10.94 10.34
CA LEU A 412 -20.86 10.26 9.18
C LEU A 412 -22.17 9.59 9.54
N ARG A 413 -22.21 8.88 10.67
CA ARG A 413 -23.43 8.29 11.23
C ARG A 413 -24.47 9.36 11.54
N ASP A 414 -24.09 10.42 12.24
CA ASP A 414 -25.01 11.47 12.72
C ASP A 414 -25.65 12.28 11.58
N LYS A 415 -25.06 12.26 10.38
CA LYS A 415 -25.69 12.74 9.14
C LYS A 415 -26.84 11.86 8.63
N GLY A 416 -27.12 10.74 9.29
CA GLY A 416 -28.15 9.78 8.89
C GLY A 416 -27.65 8.67 7.96
N ASN A 417 -26.36 8.32 8.03
CA ASN A 417 -25.77 7.22 7.26
C ASN A 417 -25.55 5.99 8.14
N THR A 418 -25.51 4.82 7.52
CA THR A 418 -25.08 3.57 8.17
C THR A 418 -23.58 3.45 8.02
N VAL A 419 -22.85 3.17 9.12
CA VAL A 419 -21.40 3.05 9.09
C VAL A 419 -21.00 1.67 9.60
N LEU A 420 -20.42 0.86 8.73
CA LEU A 420 -19.91 -0.48 9.02
C LEU A 420 -18.38 -0.40 9.07
N VAL A 421 -17.77 -0.82 10.18
CA VAL A 421 -16.32 -0.71 10.37
C VAL A 421 -15.76 -2.07 10.79
N VAL A 422 -14.80 -2.62 10.05
CA VAL A 422 -13.99 -3.75 10.51
C VAL A 422 -12.85 -3.21 11.36
N GLU A 423 -12.75 -3.63 12.62
CA GLU A 423 -11.81 -3.03 13.56
C GLU A 423 -11.47 -3.96 14.76
N HIS A 424 -10.25 -3.82 15.30
CA HIS A 424 -9.73 -4.59 16.44
C HIS A 424 -9.18 -3.76 17.62
N LYS A 425 -8.98 -2.44 17.49
CA LYS A 425 -8.55 -1.54 18.58
C LYS A 425 -9.70 -1.18 19.53
N PRO A 426 -9.44 -1.14 20.85
CA PRO A 426 -10.50 -0.90 21.83
C PRO A 426 -11.14 0.49 21.68
N GLU A 427 -10.36 1.50 21.27
CA GLU A 427 -10.85 2.88 21.13
C GLU A 427 -11.92 3.01 20.05
N ALA A 428 -11.81 2.27 18.93
CA ALA A 428 -12.79 2.31 17.85
C ALA A 428 -14.02 1.45 18.17
N ILE A 429 -13.81 0.28 18.78
CA ILE A 429 -14.90 -0.57 19.29
C ILE A 429 -15.73 0.20 20.32
N ALA A 430 -15.10 0.99 21.20
CA ALA A 430 -15.77 1.71 22.27
C ALA A 430 -16.78 2.77 21.81
N ILE A 431 -16.69 3.28 20.57
CA ILE A 431 -17.62 4.28 20.04
C ILE A 431 -18.81 3.66 19.29
N ALA A 432 -18.83 2.34 19.12
CA ALA A 432 -19.85 1.62 18.37
C ALA A 432 -21.23 1.70 19.03
N ASP A 433 -22.27 1.85 18.23
CA ASP A 433 -23.66 1.69 18.69
C ASP A 433 -24.07 0.21 18.73
N HIS A 434 -23.44 -0.60 17.88
CA HIS A 434 -23.70 -2.03 17.72
C HIS A 434 -22.39 -2.74 17.38
N VAL A 435 -22.17 -3.94 17.91
CA VAL A 435 -20.96 -4.73 17.71
C VAL A 435 -21.33 -6.13 17.25
N VAL A 436 -20.61 -6.63 16.26
CA VAL A 436 -20.66 -8.01 15.79
C VAL A 436 -19.26 -8.63 15.97
N ASP A 437 -19.14 -9.62 16.84
CA ASP A 437 -17.88 -10.33 17.09
C ASP A 437 -17.85 -11.64 16.30
N LEU A 438 -16.83 -11.83 15.47
CA LEU A 438 -16.63 -13.02 14.65
C LEU A 438 -15.50 -13.88 15.21
N GLY A 439 -15.74 -15.19 15.30
CA GLY A 439 -14.81 -16.15 15.88
C GLY A 439 -15.33 -17.59 15.77
N PRO A 440 -14.98 -18.48 16.73
CA PRO A 440 -14.13 -18.25 17.91
C PRO A 440 -12.62 -18.16 17.58
N GLY A 441 -12.20 -18.57 16.39
CA GLY A 441 -10.80 -18.52 15.94
C GLY A 441 -10.63 -17.93 14.54
N ALA A 442 -9.50 -18.25 13.91
CA ALA A 442 -9.13 -17.79 12.58
C ALA A 442 -9.28 -18.92 11.53
N GLY A 443 -9.42 -18.54 10.26
CA GLY A 443 -9.43 -19.48 9.13
C GLY A 443 -10.57 -20.49 9.25
N THR A 444 -10.25 -21.78 9.20
CA THR A 444 -11.25 -22.85 9.32
C THR A 444 -11.88 -22.90 10.71
N ALA A 445 -11.27 -22.35 11.76
CA ALA A 445 -11.82 -22.29 13.11
C ALA A 445 -12.60 -20.98 13.39
N GLY A 446 -12.73 -20.10 12.40
CA GLY A 446 -13.56 -18.90 12.46
C GLY A 446 -14.86 -19.07 11.69
N GLY A 447 -15.41 -17.94 11.23
CA GLY A 447 -16.58 -17.90 10.36
C GLY A 447 -17.91 -17.99 11.08
N GLU A 448 -17.94 -17.85 12.40
CA GLU A 448 -19.16 -17.85 13.22
C GLU A 448 -19.33 -16.48 13.89
N ILE A 449 -20.58 -16.05 14.06
CA ILE A 449 -20.89 -14.89 14.89
C ILE A 449 -20.99 -15.38 16.33
N VAL A 450 -20.05 -14.95 17.17
CA VAL A 450 -19.96 -15.37 18.57
C VAL A 450 -20.64 -14.38 19.52
N PHE A 451 -20.88 -13.15 19.06
CA PHE A 451 -21.63 -12.14 19.81
C PHE A 451 -22.22 -11.08 18.88
N GLU A 452 -23.41 -10.59 19.23
CA GLU A 452 -24.06 -9.44 18.63
C GLU A 452 -24.73 -8.60 19.73
N GLY A 453 -24.49 -7.29 19.78
CA GLY A 453 -25.12 -6.42 20.77
C GLY A 453 -24.38 -5.11 21.00
N THR A 454 -24.44 -4.59 22.22
CA THR A 454 -23.76 -3.35 22.62
C THR A 454 -22.34 -3.61 23.12
N VAL A 455 -21.50 -2.56 23.19
CA VAL A 455 -20.13 -2.66 23.74
C VAL A 455 -20.12 -3.16 25.19
N ASP A 456 -21.06 -2.71 26.02
CA ASP A 456 -21.15 -3.12 27.42
C ASP A 456 -21.59 -4.58 27.58
N GLU A 457 -22.35 -5.11 26.63
CA GLU A 457 -22.69 -6.53 26.57
C GLU A 457 -21.50 -7.35 26.05
N LEU A 458 -20.73 -6.84 25.08
CA LEU A 458 -19.51 -7.49 24.59
C LEU A 458 -18.50 -7.68 25.74
N ARG A 459 -18.28 -6.67 26.58
CA ARG A 459 -17.40 -6.78 27.76
C ARG A 459 -17.77 -7.95 28.68
N ARG A 460 -19.07 -8.28 28.75
CA ARG A 460 -19.61 -9.33 29.62
C ARG A 460 -19.88 -10.65 28.89
N SER A 461 -19.65 -10.72 27.58
CA SER A 461 -20.00 -11.87 26.75
C SER A 461 -19.13 -13.09 27.01
N GLY A 462 -17.92 -12.88 27.54
CA GLY A 462 -16.91 -13.92 27.69
C GLY A 462 -16.31 -14.39 26.36
N THR A 463 -16.58 -13.71 25.23
CA THR A 463 -15.87 -13.97 23.97
C THR A 463 -14.40 -13.58 24.07
N LEU A 464 -13.57 -14.01 23.11
CA LEU A 464 -12.16 -13.65 23.11
C LEU A 464 -11.97 -12.13 23.11
N THR A 465 -12.67 -11.43 22.22
CA THR A 465 -12.64 -9.96 22.17
C THR A 465 -13.14 -9.34 23.46
N GLY A 466 -14.26 -9.82 24.02
CA GLY A 466 -14.82 -9.31 25.27
C GLY A 466 -13.86 -9.42 26.46
N ARG A 467 -13.09 -10.52 26.54
CA ARG A 467 -12.09 -10.72 27.62
C ARG A 467 -10.89 -9.78 27.52
N HIS A 468 -10.46 -9.45 26.31
CA HIS A 468 -9.25 -8.66 26.06
C HIS A 468 -9.52 -7.17 25.77
N LEU A 469 -10.79 -6.73 25.75
CA LEU A 469 -11.15 -5.35 25.40
C LEU A 469 -10.51 -4.30 26.33
N ASP A 470 -10.44 -4.64 27.61
CA ASP A 470 -9.90 -3.77 28.66
C ASP A 470 -8.45 -4.12 29.03
N ASP A 471 -7.78 -5.02 28.29
CA ASP A 471 -6.38 -5.37 28.55
C ASP A 471 -5.45 -4.20 28.29
N ARG A 472 -4.55 -3.95 29.24
CA ARG A 472 -3.57 -2.87 29.16
C ARG A 472 -2.20 -3.38 29.58
N ALA A 473 -1.16 -2.98 28.86
CA ALA A 473 0.21 -3.23 29.29
C ALA A 473 0.58 -2.24 30.39
N ALA A 474 1.17 -2.74 31.46
CA ALA A 474 1.76 -1.92 32.51
C ALA A 474 3.19 -1.50 32.13
N LEU A 475 3.66 -0.42 32.75
CA LEU A 475 5.08 -0.04 32.67
C LEU A 475 5.94 -1.11 33.32
N LYS A 476 7.11 -1.39 32.71
CA LYS A 476 8.11 -2.28 33.30
C LYS A 476 8.61 -1.74 34.64
N ALA A 477 8.76 -2.61 35.63
CA ALA A 477 9.31 -2.26 36.94
C ALA A 477 10.80 -1.85 36.87
N GLY A 478 11.51 -2.34 35.85
CA GLY A 478 12.87 -1.95 35.52
C GLY A 478 13.15 -2.24 34.05
N VAL A 479 13.98 -1.41 33.42
CA VAL A 479 14.38 -1.53 32.02
C VAL A 479 15.76 -2.17 31.88
N ARG A 480 16.02 -2.80 30.74
CA ARG A 480 17.34 -3.38 30.42
C ARG A 480 18.40 -2.28 30.25
N THR A 481 19.66 -2.62 30.55
CA THR A 481 20.79 -1.69 30.36
C THR A 481 21.34 -1.81 28.92
N PRO A 482 21.47 -0.69 28.18
CA PRO A 482 22.06 -0.71 26.84
C PRO A 482 23.50 -1.25 26.81
N THR A 483 23.83 -1.99 25.75
CA THR A 483 25.17 -2.55 25.52
C THR A 483 26.01 -1.72 24.53
N GLY A 484 25.38 -0.75 23.86
CA GLY A 484 26.00 0.16 22.89
C GLY A 484 24.95 1.10 22.29
N ALA A 485 25.30 1.82 21.22
CA ALA A 485 24.36 2.67 20.49
C ALA A 485 24.73 2.78 19.00
N ILE A 486 23.73 2.99 18.14
CA ILE A 486 23.92 3.50 16.78
C ILE A 486 23.80 5.02 16.84
N ALA A 487 24.88 5.72 16.51
CA ALA A 487 24.89 7.18 16.44
C ALA A 487 24.34 7.66 15.10
N VAL A 488 23.21 8.36 15.14
CA VAL A 488 22.68 9.14 14.01
C VAL A 488 23.11 10.58 14.20
N ARG A 489 23.73 11.19 13.19
CA ARG A 489 24.22 12.57 13.25
C ARG A 489 23.80 13.37 12.02
N GLY A 490 23.28 14.57 12.26
CA GLY A 490 22.89 15.53 11.23
C GLY A 490 21.84 15.02 10.26
N ALA A 491 20.97 14.09 10.66
CA ALA A 491 19.98 13.51 9.77
C ALA A 491 19.01 14.57 9.25
N SER A 492 18.99 14.75 7.92
CA SER A 492 18.25 15.82 7.24
C SER A 492 17.40 15.31 6.06
N ASP A 493 17.13 14.01 6.00
CA ASP A 493 16.30 13.42 4.96
C ASP A 493 14.83 13.83 5.13
N HIS A 494 14.18 14.20 4.03
CA HIS A 494 12.78 14.66 4.00
C HIS A 494 12.51 15.84 4.94
N ASN A 495 11.72 15.63 6.01
CA ASN A 495 11.36 16.68 6.95
C ASN A 495 12.22 16.69 8.22
N LEU A 496 13.24 15.83 8.32
CA LEU A 496 14.15 15.82 9.47
C LEU A 496 14.98 17.10 9.55
N GLN A 497 15.12 17.66 10.75
CA GLN A 497 15.78 18.94 10.99
C GLN A 497 17.15 18.73 11.65
N SER A 498 18.13 18.25 10.87
CA SER A 498 19.50 17.97 11.34
C SER A 498 19.53 17.19 12.66
N VAL A 499 18.81 16.07 12.69
CA VAL A 499 18.58 15.29 13.91
C VAL A 499 19.85 14.55 14.32
N ASP A 500 20.26 14.77 15.57
CA ASP A 500 21.26 13.99 16.28
C ASP A 500 20.56 13.11 17.33
N VAL A 501 20.74 11.80 17.28
CA VAL A 501 20.18 10.86 18.26
C VAL A 501 21.03 9.61 18.37
N ASP A 502 21.17 9.06 19.57
CA ASP A 502 21.85 7.80 19.83
C ASP A 502 20.81 6.71 20.08
N VAL A 503 20.70 5.74 19.16
CA VAL A 503 19.72 4.65 19.28
C VAL A 503 20.34 3.51 20.10
N PRO A 504 19.86 3.21 21.32
CA PRO A 504 20.48 2.21 22.18
C PRO A 504 20.41 0.79 21.60
N LEU A 505 21.43 -0.02 21.86
CA LEU A 505 21.54 -1.42 21.45
C LEU A 505 21.44 -2.36 22.65
N GLY A 506 21.08 -3.62 22.38
CA GLY A 506 20.87 -4.67 23.38
C GLY A 506 19.56 -4.56 24.17
N VAL A 507 18.65 -3.69 23.73
CA VAL A 507 17.37 -3.38 24.39
C VAL A 507 16.24 -3.25 23.37
N LEU A 508 14.99 -3.16 23.85
CA LEU A 508 13.83 -2.81 23.03
C LEU A 508 13.67 -1.30 22.94
N VAL A 509 13.94 -0.72 21.77
CA VAL A 509 13.74 0.72 21.48
C VAL A 509 12.46 0.90 20.69
N VAL A 510 11.58 1.80 21.15
CA VAL A 510 10.38 2.20 20.40
C VAL A 510 10.55 3.61 19.86
N VAL A 511 10.31 3.78 18.57
CA VAL A 511 10.37 5.04 17.84
C VAL A 511 8.95 5.45 17.52
N THR A 512 8.49 6.56 18.09
CA THR A 512 7.08 6.97 18.06
C THR A 512 6.93 8.46 17.71
N GLY A 513 5.69 8.95 17.75
CA GLY A 513 5.28 10.30 17.35
C GLY A 513 4.19 10.29 16.28
N VAL A 514 3.54 11.42 16.02
CA VAL A 514 2.37 11.52 15.11
C VAL A 514 2.67 11.11 13.65
N ALA A 515 1.65 10.76 12.87
CA ALA A 515 1.82 10.42 11.46
C ALA A 515 2.47 11.59 10.69
N GLY A 516 3.54 11.34 9.94
CA GLY A 516 4.29 12.41 9.24
C GLY A 516 5.34 13.14 10.10
N SER A 517 5.59 12.72 11.34
CA SER A 517 6.62 13.34 12.20
C SER A 517 8.07 13.08 11.79
N GLY A 518 8.33 12.16 10.85
CA GLY A 518 9.69 11.83 10.37
C GLY A 518 10.25 10.48 10.84
N LYS A 519 9.47 9.64 11.55
CA LYS A 519 9.92 8.32 12.09
C LYS A 519 10.56 7.43 11.01
N SER A 520 9.85 7.19 9.91
CA SER A 520 10.33 6.35 8.82
C SER A 520 11.56 6.95 8.15
N SER A 521 11.62 8.28 8.00
CA SER A 521 12.80 8.99 7.47
C SER A 521 14.02 8.79 8.38
N LEU A 522 13.85 8.87 9.70
CA LEU A 522 14.95 8.67 10.65
C LEU A 522 15.46 7.22 10.61
N ILE A 523 14.55 6.25 10.70
CA ILE A 523 14.93 4.86 10.84
C ILE A 523 15.38 4.25 9.52
N HIS A 524 14.59 4.34 8.46
CA HIS A 524 14.97 3.77 7.16
C HIS A 524 16.04 4.59 6.44
N GLY A 525 16.06 5.91 6.65
CA GLY A 525 17.05 6.81 6.03
C GLY A 525 18.40 6.82 6.74
N SER A 526 18.43 6.79 8.08
CA SER A 526 19.67 7.01 8.85
C SER A 526 20.11 5.83 9.72
N VAL A 527 19.21 4.95 10.17
CA VAL A 527 19.57 3.77 10.98
C VAL A 527 19.86 2.56 10.11
N VAL A 528 18.95 2.26 9.17
CA VAL A 528 19.05 1.12 8.25
C VAL A 528 20.10 1.36 7.16
N ARG A 529 20.45 2.62 6.87
CA ARG A 529 21.44 2.99 5.85
C ARG A 529 22.67 3.65 6.46
N ASP A 530 23.80 3.49 5.79
CA ASP A 530 25.06 4.16 6.09
C ASP A 530 25.76 4.54 4.77
N GLY A 531 26.19 5.79 4.61
CA GLY A 531 26.84 6.27 3.38
C GLY A 531 26.03 6.05 2.09
N GLY A 532 24.69 5.97 2.16
CA GLY A 532 23.82 5.71 1.02
C GLY A 532 23.56 4.22 0.69
N GLY A 533 24.20 3.27 1.38
CA GLY A 533 23.95 1.83 1.26
C GLY A 533 23.28 1.22 2.49
N PRO A 534 22.83 -0.05 2.45
CA PRO A 534 22.34 -0.76 3.64
C PRO A 534 23.45 -0.89 4.70
N ARG A 535 23.12 -0.63 5.97
CA ARG A 535 24.04 -0.78 7.10
C ARG A 535 24.24 -2.27 7.40
N GLU A 536 25.50 -2.68 7.52
CA GLU A 536 25.84 -4.07 7.86
C GLU A 536 25.32 -4.45 9.25
N GLY A 537 24.76 -5.66 9.37
CA GLY A 537 24.21 -6.16 10.64
C GLY A 537 22.84 -5.60 11.04
N VAL A 538 22.22 -4.73 10.22
CA VAL A 538 20.86 -4.24 10.42
C VAL A 538 19.90 -4.90 9.43
N VAL A 539 18.81 -5.48 9.95
CA VAL A 539 17.75 -6.10 9.14
C VAL A 539 16.45 -5.35 9.39
N ALA A 540 15.86 -4.78 8.34
CA ALA A 540 14.56 -4.11 8.41
C ALA A 540 13.43 -5.02 7.90
N VAL A 541 12.33 -5.08 8.65
CA VAL A 541 11.13 -5.87 8.35
C VAL A 541 9.93 -4.94 8.23
N ASP A 542 9.54 -4.70 6.98
CA ASP A 542 8.39 -3.85 6.61
C ASP A 542 7.18 -4.66 6.11
N GLN A 543 6.06 -3.95 5.89
CA GLN A 543 4.84 -4.51 5.28
C GLN A 543 4.87 -4.51 3.74
N GLY A 544 6.01 -4.17 3.13
CA GLY A 544 6.17 -4.12 1.68
C GLY A 544 5.83 -5.46 1.02
N ALA A 545 5.51 -5.45 -0.28
CA ALA A 545 5.21 -6.67 -1.00
C ALA A 545 6.32 -7.72 -0.86
N ILE A 546 5.94 -8.97 -0.60
CA ILE A 546 6.90 -10.07 -0.56
C ILE A 546 7.36 -10.36 -1.99
N ARG A 547 8.68 -10.45 -2.19
CA ARG A 547 9.26 -10.87 -3.47
C ARG A 547 8.87 -12.32 -3.75
N GLY A 548 8.06 -12.53 -4.79
CA GLY A 548 7.62 -13.85 -5.22
C GLY A 548 6.72 -13.79 -6.46
N SER A 549 6.64 -14.88 -7.21
CA SER A 549 5.64 -15.02 -8.28
C SER A 549 4.24 -15.29 -7.70
N ARG A 550 3.19 -15.20 -8.52
CA ARG A 550 1.81 -15.60 -8.13
C ARG A 550 1.69 -17.03 -7.57
N ARG A 551 2.68 -17.89 -7.85
CA ARG A 551 2.77 -19.27 -7.35
C ARG A 551 3.40 -19.41 -5.97
N SER A 552 3.85 -18.30 -5.39
CA SER A 552 4.52 -18.30 -4.09
C SER A 552 3.51 -18.50 -2.97
N ASN A 553 3.95 -19.19 -1.92
CA ASN A 553 3.22 -19.50 -0.70
C ASN A 553 4.22 -19.55 0.49
N PRO A 554 3.74 -19.56 1.75
CA PRO A 554 4.62 -19.63 2.93
C PRO A 554 5.67 -20.75 2.86
N ALA A 555 5.30 -21.95 2.38
CA ALA A 555 6.21 -23.08 2.27
C ALA A 555 7.38 -22.82 1.30
N THR A 556 7.10 -22.23 0.14
CA THR A 556 8.12 -21.84 -0.85
C THR A 556 8.97 -20.67 -0.39
N TYR A 557 8.35 -19.66 0.22
CA TYR A 557 9.01 -18.41 0.60
C TYR A 557 10.03 -18.61 1.73
N THR A 558 9.65 -19.41 2.73
CA THR A 558 10.52 -19.74 3.87
C THR A 558 11.57 -20.81 3.57
N GLY A 559 11.48 -21.44 2.39
CA GLY A 559 12.35 -22.55 1.99
C GLY A 559 12.01 -23.89 2.64
N MET A 560 10.97 -23.99 3.49
CA MET A 560 10.58 -25.26 4.13
C MET A 560 10.03 -26.30 3.14
N LEU A 561 9.57 -25.89 1.95
CA LEU A 561 9.06 -26.84 0.96
C LEU A 561 10.13 -27.83 0.49
N GLU A 562 11.39 -27.40 0.35
CA GLU A 562 12.46 -28.27 -0.14
C GLU A 562 12.72 -29.49 0.76
N PRO A 563 12.90 -29.35 2.09
CA PRO A 563 13.03 -30.52 2.96
C PRO A 563 11.75 -31.38 3.01
N ILE A 564 10.56 -30.79 2.89
CA ILE A 564 9.29 -31.54 2.80
C ILE A 564 9.26 -32.41 1.53
N ARG A 565 9.63 -31.84 0.37
CA ARG A 565 9.70 -32.58 -0.91
C ARG A 565 10.67 -33.76 -0.85
N LYS A 566 11.82 -33.58 -0.18
CA LYS A 566 12.79 -34.66 0.03
C LYS A 566 12.23 -35.76 0.92
N ALA A 567 11.43 -35.42 1.93
CA ALA A 567 10.77 -36.41 2.78
C ALA A 567 9.75 -37.25 1.99
N PHE A 568 8.88 -36.61 1.22
CA PHE A 568 7.92 -37.31 0.33
C PHE A 568 8.63 -38.22 -0.68
N ALA A 569 9.68 -37.71 -1.33
CA ALA A 569 10.50 -38.46 -2.27
C ALA A 569 11.13 -39.71 -1.63
N LYS A 570 11.70 -39.56 -0.43
CA LYS A 570 12.31 -40.67 0.32
C LYS A 570 11.28 -41.72 0.73
N ALA A 571 10.11 -41.31 1.21
CA ALA A 571 9.05 -42.22 1.64
C ALA A 571 8.46 -43.05 0.47
N ASN A 572 8.41 -42.47 -0.73
CA ASN A 572 7.78 -43.09 -1.89
C ASN A 572 8.76 -43.64 -2.95
N GLY A 573 10.08 -43.45 -2.76
CA GLY A 573 11.11 -43.91 -3.70
C GLY A 573 11.11 -43.19 -5.06
N VAL A 574 10.66 -41.92 -5.10
CA VAL A 574 10.54 -41.14 -6.34
C VAL A 574 11.34 -39.84 -6.30
N LYS A 575 11.39 -39.08 -7.40
CA LYS A 575 12.14 -37.81 -7.47
C LYS A 575 11.43 -36.68 -6.71
N PRO A 576 12.16 -35.82 -5.96
CA PRO A 576 11.59 -34.62 -5.32
C PRO A 576 10.92 -33.64 -6.31
N ALA A 577 11.29 -33.67 -7.59
CA ALA A 577 10.71 -32.86 -8.66
C ALA A 577 9.19 -33.04 -8.81
N LEU A 578 8.67 -34.23 -8.50
CA LEU A 578 7.23 -34.53 -8.55
C LEU A 578 6.43 -33.77 -7.48
N PHE A 579 7.05 -33.40 -6.36
CA PHE A 579 6.38 -32.70 -5.26
C PHE A 579 6.52 -31.17 -5.34
N SER A 580 6.78 -30.63 -6.54
CA SER A 580 6.84 -29.19 -6.79
C SER A 580 5.83 -28.78 -7.87
N ALA A 581 4.95 -27.83 -7.51
CA ALA A 581 4.03 -27.19 -8.44
C ALA A 581 4.75 -26.28 -9.47
N ASN A 582 6.06 -26.06 -9.30
CA ASN A 582 6.90 -25.33 -10.25
C ASN A 582 7.75 -26.29 -11.13
N SER A 583 7.48 -27.61 -11.11
CA SER A 583 8.33 -28.61 -11.76
C SER A 583 7.50 -29.78 -12.33
N GLU A 584 8.05 -30.99 -12.41
CA GLU A 584 7.48 -32.15 -13.12
C GLU A 584 6.08 -32.57 -12.64
N GLY A 585 5.74 -32.36 -11.37
CA GLY A 585 4.44 -32.77 -10.82
C GLY A 585 3.30 -31.77 -10.98
N ALA A 586 3.55 -30.61 -11.59
CA ALA A 586 2.55 -29.57 -11.76
C ALA A 586 1.39 -30.02 -12.67
N CYS A 587 0.17 -29.61 -12.32
CA CYS A 587 -0.99 -29.77 -13.20
C CYS A 587 -0.69 -29.10 -14.56
N PRO A 588 -0.84 -29.79 -15.70
CA PRO A 588 -0.43 -29.28 -17.01
C PRO A 588 -1.28 -28.08 -17.46
N THR A 589 -2.54 -28.02 -17.03
CA THR A 589 -3.52 -27.00 -17.45
C THR A 589 -3.24 -25.65 -16.82
N CYS A 590 -3.20 -25.58 -15.50
CA CYS A 590 -2.86 -24.34 -14.78
C CYS A 590 -1.35 -24.14 -14.59
N LYS A 591 -0.52 -25.08 -15.05
CA LYS A 591 0.94 -25.09 -14.85
C LYS A 591 1.33 -24.87 -13.37
N GLY A 592 0.58 -25.50 -12.48
CA GLY A 592 0.77 -25.43 -11.03
C GLY A 592 0.29 -24.16 -10.33
N ALA A 593 -0.40 -23.23 -11.03
CA ALA A 593 -1.00 -22.06 -10.38
C ALA A 593 -2.20 -22.43 -9.50
N GLY A 594 -3.00 -23.43 -9.92
CA GLY A 594 -4.27 -23.81 -9.29
C GLY A 594 -5.46 -22.97 -9.77
N VAL A 595 -5.18 -21.86 -10.45
CA VAL A 595 -6.20 -20.99 -11.05
C VAL A 595 -5.91 -20.77 -12.54
N ILE A 596 -6.93 -20.40 -13.29
CA ILE A 596 -6.84 -19.95 -14.68
C ILE A 596 -7.21 -18.47 -14.70
N ASP A 597 -6.23 -17.65 -15.06
CA ASP A 597 -6.42 -16.22 -15.25
C ASP A 597 -6.89 -15.98 -16.69
N THR A 598 -8.09 -15.42 -16.85
CA THR A 598 -8.64 -15.03 -18.15
C THR A 598 -8.44 -13.54 -18.32
N ASP A 599 -7.56 -13.16 -19.24
CA ASP A 599 -7.39 -11.77 -19.65
C ASP A 599 -8.57 -11.37 -20.55
N LEU A 600 -9.35 -10.40 -20.09
CA LEU A 600 -10.52 -9.86 -20.78
C LEU A 600 -10.21 -8.52 -21.47
N GLY A 601 -8.92 -8.22 -21.72
CA GLY A 601 -8.48 -7.06 -22.50
C GLY A 601 -8.51 -5.76 -21.70
N MET A 602 -9.50 -4.90 -21.94
CA MET A 602 -9.64 -3.62 -21.21
C MET A 602 -10.27 -3.77 -19.82
N LEU A 603 -10.73 -4.98 -19.47
CA LEU A 603 -11.31 -5.33 -18.18
C LEU A 603 -10.27 -5.92 -17.24
N ALA A 604 -10.56 -5.87 -15.93
CA ALA A 604 -9.75 -6.56 -14.94
C ALA A 604 -9.69 -8.07 -15.24
N THR A 605 -8.49 -8.65 -15.18
CA THR A 605 -8.28 -10.09 -15.33
C THR A 605 -9.08 -10.84 -14.26
N VAL A 606 -9.89 -11.81 -14.69
CA VAL A 606 -10.69 -12.64 -13.78
C VAL A 606 -9.96 -13.96 -13.56
N SER A 607 -9.84 -14.38 -12.30
CA SER A 607 -9.22 -15.65 -11.92
C SER A 607 -10.29 -16.64 -11.49
N SER A 608 -10.27 -17.84 -12.07
CA SER A 608 -11.15 -18.95 -11.66
C SER A 608 -10.34 -20.17 -11.21
N PRO A 609 -10.83 -20.98 -10.27
CA PRO A 609 -10.19 -22.25 -9.92
C PRO A 609 -10.03 -23.13 -11.16
N CYS A 610 -8.87 -23.77 -11.30
CA CYS A 610 -8.60 -24.67 -12.41
C CYS A 610 -9.50 -25.90 -12.32
N GLU A 611 -10.35 -26.11 -13.32
CA GLU A 611 -11.34 -27.20 -13.36
C GLU A 611 -10.69 -28.59 -13.31
N ASP A 612 -9.54 -28.77 -13.96
CA ASP A 612 -8.87 -30.08 -14.04
C ASP A 612 -8.29 -30.55 -12.70
N CYS A 613 -7.69 -29.65 -11.92
CA CYS A 613 -7.14 -30.00 -10.61
C CYS A 613 -8.04 -29.61 -9.44
N GLY A 614 -9.13 -28.87 -9.69
CA GLY A 614 -9.97 -28.26 -8.66
C GLY A 614 -9.17 -27.37 -7.71
N GLY A 615 -8.20 -26.61 -8.23
CA GLY A 615 -7.32 -25.78 -7.41
C GLY A 615 -6.11 -26.46 -6.77
N ARG A 616 -5.98 -27.80 -6.87
CA ARG A 616 -4.95 -28.58 -6.18
C ARG A 616 -3.52 -28.42 -6.70
N ARG A 617 -3.30 -27.78 -7.85
CA ARG A 617 -1.98 -27.47 -8.45
C ARG A 617 -1.15 -28.67 -8.94
N PHE A 618 -1.45 -29.90 -8.55
CA PHE A 618 -0.70 -31.10 -8.92
C PHE A 618 -1.48 -32.03 -9.86
N GLN A 619 -0.76 -32.92 -10.55
CA GLN A 619 -1.35 -34.02 -11.32
C GLN A 619 -1.92 -35.09 -10.38
N SER A 620 -2.99 -35.76 -10.80
CA SER A 620 -3.63 -36.82 -10.01
C SER A 620 -2.66 -37.94 -9.61
N SER A 621 -1.72 -38.30 -10.48
CA SER A 621 -0.68 -39.32 -10.20
C SER A 621 0.24 -38.94 -9.04
N VAL A 622 0.48 -37.63 -8.81
CA VAL A 622 1.29 -37.16 -7.68
C VAL A 622 0.53 -37.28 -6.37
N LEU A 623 -0.80 -37.18 -6.40
CA LEU A 623 -1.66 -37.24 -5.22
C LEU A 623 -1.82 -38.66 -4.65
N GLU A 624 -1.35 -39.68 -5.37
CA GLU A 624 -1.30 -41.07 -4.89
C GLU A 624 -0.16 -41.28 -3.88
N TYR A 625 0.89 -40.49 -3.95
CA TYR A 625 2.03 -40.57 -3.03
C TYR A 625 1.69 -39.93 -1.68
N ARG A 626 2.03 -40.64 -0.60
CA ARG A 626 1.69 -40.24 0.77
C ARG A 626 2.91 -40.15 1.66
N LEU A 627 2.83 -39.27 2.65
CA LEU A 627 3.72 -39.18 3.79
C LEU A 627 2.83 -39.24 5.04
N ASN A 628 3.04 -40.23 5.91
CA ASN A 628 2.22 -40.44 7.10
C ASN A 628 0.69 -40.36 6.83
N GLY A 629 0.25 -40.98 5.73
CA GLY A 629 -1.17 -41.01 5.33
C GLY A 629 -1.68 -39.79 4.56
N ALA A 630 -0.96 -38.67 4.51
CA ALA A 630 -1.36 -37.44 3.81
C ALA A 630 -0.63 -37.28 2.47
N ASN A 631 -1.30 -36.81 1.42
CA ASN A 631 -0.64 -36.43 0.17
C ASN A 631 -0.05 -35.01 0.25
N ILE A 632 0.68 -34.57 -0.77
CA ILE A 632 1.34 -33.25 -0.76
C ILE A 632 0.35 -32.09 -0.69
N THR A 633 -0.85 -32.22 -1.28
CA THR A 633 -1.88 -31.17 -1.23
C THR A 633 -2.56 -31.10 0.13
N ASP A 634 -2.78 -32.24 0.77
CA ASP A 634 -3.31 -32.30 2.14
C ASP A 634 -2.34 -31.57 3.08
N VAL A 635 -1.03 -31.88 2.98
CA VAL A 635 0.02 -31.23 3.76
C VAL A 635 0.10 -29.72 3.47
N LEU A 636 0.00 -29.30 2.21
CA LEU A 636 0.00 -27.89 1.85
C LEU A 636 -1.25 -27.14 2.32
N ALA A 637 -2.36 -27.84 2.55
CA ALA A 637 -3.60 -27.28 3.07
C ALA A 637 -3.65 -27.24 4.61
N MET A 638 -2.70 -27.88 5.31
CA MET A 638 -2.63 -27.85 6.77
C MET A 638 -2.34 -26.42 7.27
N PRO A 639 -3.08 -25.95 8.29
CA PRO A 639 -2.67 -24.82 9.11
C PRO A 639 -1.25 -25.04 9.66
N VAL A 640 -0.47 -23.98 9.80
CA VAL A 640 0.90 -24.02 10.35
C VAL A 640 0.93 -24.76 11.70
N SER A 641 -0.05 -24.52 12.59
CA SER A 641 -0.13 -25.19 13.89
C SER A 641 -0.32 -26.71 13.77
N GLU A 642 -1.15 -27.17 12.84
CA GLU A 642 -1.34 -28.60 12.57
C GLU A 642 -0.09 -29.20 11.91
N ALA A 643 0.55 -28.46 11.03
CA ALA A 643 1.78 -28.88 10.38
C ALA A 643 2.92 -29.06 11.41
N VAL A 644 3.00 -28.25 12.47
CA VAL A 644 3.95 -28.47 13.57
C VAL A 644 3.77 -29.89 14.11
N ASP A 645 2.56 -30.25 14.55
CA ASP A 645 2.29 -31.58 15.11
C ASP A 645 2.60 -32.72 14.11
N PHE A 646 2.27 -32.50 12.83
CA PHE A 646 2.53 -33.47 11.76
C PHE A 646 4.02 -33.76 11.54
N PHE A 647 4.89 -32.75 11.66
CA PHE A 647 6.34 -32.86 11.40
C PHE A 647 7.19 -33.15 12.65
N VAL A 648 6.59 -33.32 13.84
CA VAL A 648 7.33 -33.56 15.11
C VAL A 648 7.86 -34.99 15.25
N THR A 649 7.09 -36.01 14.88
CA THR A 649 7.44 -37.43 15.11
C THR A 649 7.30 -38.32 13.87
N GLY A 650 7.80 -39.56 13.94
CA GLY A 650 7.57 -40.59 12.92
C GLY A 650 8.30 -40.39 11.59
N GLU A 651 7.78 -41.01 10.53
CA GLU A 651 8.31 -40.94 9.16
C GLU A 651 8.13 -39.54 8.54
N SER A 652 7.19 -38.75 9.06
CA SER A 652 6.99 -37.35 8.68
C SER A 652 7.95 -36.41 9.40
N ARG A 653 8.90 -36.87 10.23
CA ARG A 653 9.80 -35.96 10.95
C ARG A 653 10.73 -35.19 10.00
N VAL A 654 10.54 -33.86 9.93
CA VAL A 654 11.36 -32.94 9.10
C VAL A 654 11.86 -31.78 9.96
N PRO A 655 13.00 -31.92 10.66
CA PRO A 655 13.47 -30.92 11.64
C PRO A 655 13.65 -29.51 11.06
N ALA A 656 14.13 -29.41 9.82
CA ALA A 656 14.31 -28.12 9.14
C ALA A 656 12.96 -27.40 8.89
N ALA A 657 11.91 -28.15 8.55
CA ALA A 657 10.57 -27.58 8.39
C ALA A 657 9.98 -27.23 9.76
N LEU A 658 10.14 -28.10 10.76
CA LEU A 658 9.65 -27.87 12.12
C LEU A 658 10.19 -26.57 12.73
N ALA A 659 11.49 -26.28 12.56
CA ALA A 659 12.09 -25.04 13.06
C ALA A 659 11.53 -23.78 12.39
N VAL A 660 11.09 -23.87 11.13
CA VAL A 660 10.42 -22.76 10.43
C VAL A 660 8.97 -22.64 10.91
N LEU A 661 8.25 -23.76 10.99
CA LEU A 661 6.86 -23.80 11.43
C LEU A 661 6.70 -23.26 12.86
N GLN A 662 7.61 -23.62 13.77
CA GLN A 662 7.59 -23.08 15.13
C GLN A 662 7.74 -21.55 15.14
N ARG A 663 8.68 -21.00 14.36
CA ARG A 663 8.82 -19.55 14.22
C ARG A 663 7.57 -18.89 13.65
N LEU A 664 6.88 -19.54 12.71
CA LEU A 664 5.60 -19.05 12.19
C LEU A 664 4.50 -19.06 13.26
N VAL A 665 4.45 -20.07 14.12
CA VAL A 665 3.57 -20.08 15.30
C VAL A 665 3.94 -18.95 16.26
N ASP A 666 5.23 -18.76 16.53
CA ASP A 666 5.72 -17.76 17.48
C ASP A 666 5.40 -16.31 17.06
N VAL A 667 5.29 -16.05 15.75
CA VAL A 667 4.84 -14.76 15.21
C VAL A 667 3.31 -14.67 15.02
N GLY A 668 2.54 -15.66 15.47
CA GLY A 668 1.08 -15.66 15.41
C GLY A 668 0.46 -16.10 14.08
N LEU A 669 1.23 -16.73 13.18
CA LEU A 669 0.75 -17.21 11.87
C LEU A 669 0.30 -18.68 11.88
N GLY A 670 -0.05 -19.22 13.05
CA GLY A 670 -0.45 -20.62 13.23
C GLY A 670 -1.66 -21.06 12.38
N TYR A 671 -2.56 -20.12 12.07
CA TYR A 671 -3.79 -20.41 11.31
C TYR A 671 -3.60 -20.43 9.80
N LEU A 672 -2.52 -19.84 9.27
CA LEU A 672 -2.27 -19.81 7.84
C LEU A 672 -2.01 -21.22 7.34
N THR A 673 -2.51 -21.56 6.15
CA THR A 673 -2.10 -22.81 5.52
C THR A 673 -0.74 -22.64 4.86
N ILE A 674 0.13 -23.65 4.96
CA ILE A 674 1.52 -23.52 4.49
C ILE A 674 1.60 -23.34 2.95
N GLY A 675 0.56 -23.76 2.22
CA GLY A 675 0.42 -23.65 0.76
C GLY A 675 -0.42 -22.46 0.27
N GLN A 676 -0.93 -21.61 1.17
CA GLN A 676 -1.77 -20.46 0.85
C GLN A 676 -1.06 -19.49 -0.13
N PRO A 677 -1.71 -19.02 -1.20
CA PRO A 677 -1.08 -18.03 -2.09
C PRO A 677 -0.70 -16.75 -1.35
N LEU A 678 0.52 -16.24 -1.54
CA LEU A 678 0.99 -15.01 -0.86
C LEU A 678 0.17 -13.77 -1.21
N SER A 679 -0.52 -13.75 -2.36
CA SER A 679 -1.41 -12.65 -2.77
C SER A 679 -2.65 -12.52 -1.90
N THR A 680 -3.02 -13.58 -1.17
CA THR A 680 -4.16 -13.58 -0.26
C THR A 680 -3.80 -13.15 1.15
N LEU A 681 -2.51 -12.91 1.43
CA LEU A 681 -2.05 -12.48 2.74
C LEU A 681 -2.19 -10.96 2.88
N SER A 682 -2.72 -10.54 4.03
CA SER A 682 -2.74 -9.16 4.50
C SER A 682 -1.34 -8.55 4.65
N GLY A 683 -1.26 -7.23 4.81
CA GLY A 683 0.01 -6.53 5.10
C GLY A 683 0.71 -7.07 6.35
N GLY A 684 -0.02 -7.20 7.45
CA GLY A 684 0.50 -7.73 8.73
C GLY A 684 0.91 -9.20 8.66
N GLU A 685 0.18 -10.06 7.93
CA GLU A 685 0.60 -11.45 7.70
C GLU A 685 1.91 -11.53 6.90
N ARG A 686 2.05 -10.71 5.85
CA ARG A 686 3.28 -10.64 5.05
C ARG A 686 4.47 -10.18 5.88
N GLN A 687 4.27 -9.19 6.74
CA GLN A 687 5.29 -8.71 7.65
C GLN A 687 5.72 -9.78 8.65
N ARG A 688 4.76 -10.44 9.32
CA ARG A 688 5.05 -11.52 10.28
C ARG A 688 5.76 -12.70 9.62
N LEU A 689 5.44 -13.00 8.36
CA LEU A 689 6.14 -14.02 7.58
C LEU A 689 7.62 -13.65 7.32
N LYS A 690 7.92 -12.38 7.02
CA LYS A 690 9.31 -11.88 6.92
C LYS A 690 10.01 -11.91 8.28
N LEU A 691 9.31 -11.53 9.34
CA LEU A 691 9.82 -11.55 10.71
C LEU A 691 10.27 -12.96 11.11
N ALA A 692 9.43 -13.97 10.89
CA ALA A 692 9.78 -15.36 11.17
C ALA A 692 11.06 -15.82 10.45
N MET A 693 11.33 -15.28 9.26
CA MET A 693 12.58 -15.52 8.53
C MET A 693 13.77 -14.78 9.14
N ALA A 694 13.60 -13.51 9.50
CA ALA A 694 14.63 -12.70 10.15
C ALA A 694 15.05 -13.28 11.52
N MET A 695 14.12 -13.92 12.24
CA MET A 695 14.38 -14.59 13.52
C MET A 695 15.38 -15.76 13.44
N ALA A 696 15.74 -16.24 12.23
CA ALA A 696 16.77 -17.27 12.08
C ALA A 696 18.17 -16.75 12.44
N ASP A 697 18.44 -15.46 12.18
CA ASP A 697 19.76 -14.86 12.29
C ASP A 697 19.89 -14.13 13.65
N THR A 698 20.63 -14.71 14.59
CA THR A 698 20.85 -14.13 15.93
C THR A 698 22.05 -13.17 15.96
N GLY A 699 22.03 -12.18 16.87
CA GLY A 699 23.15 -11.24 17.08
C GLY A 699 23.19 -10.03 16.15
N ARG A 700 22.03 -9.61 15.63
CA ARG A 700 21.87 -8.44 14.74
C ARG A 700 21.02 -7.34 15.37
N VAL A 701 20.91 -6.21 14.67
CA VAL A 701 19.91 -5.19 14.92
C VAL A 701 18.70 -5.48 14.03
N LEU A 702 17.53 -5.61 14.63
CA LEU A 702 16.27 -5.88 13.95
C LEU A 702 15.39 -4.65 14.03
N VAL A 703 15.02 -4.09 12.88
CA VAL A 703 14.10 -2.95 12.75
C VAL A 703 12.74 -3.47 12.31
N LEU A 704 11.69 -3.20 13.08
CA LEU A 704 10.31 -3.60 12.81
C LEU A 704 9.44 -2.37 12.58
N ASP A 705 8.71 -2.32 11.46
CA ASP A 705 7.87 -1.18 11.10
C ASP A 705 6.38 -1.46 11.38
N GLU A 706 5.85 -0.96 12.50
CA GLU A 706 4.46 -1.18 12.95
C GLU A 706 4.05 -2.67 13.05
N PRO A 707 4.78 -3.51 13.83
CA PRO A 707 4.52 -4.95 13.92
C PRO A 707 3.17 -5.31 14.54
N THR A 708 2.48 -4.34 15.16
CA THR A 708 1.13 -4.43 15.75
C THR A 708 0.01 -4.30 14.72
N SER A 709 0.33 -4.00 13.46
CA SER A 709 -0.68 -3.75 12.43
C SER A 709 -1.52 -4.99 12.12
N GLY A 710 -2.85 -4.85 12.21
CA GLY A 710 -3.79 -5.93 11.94
C GLY A 710 -3.76 -7.07 12.98
N LEU A 711 -3.19 -6.83 14.17
CA LEU A 711 -3.17 -7.77 15.28
C LEU A 711 -4.39 -7.58 16.18
N HIS A 712 -4.99 -8.69 16.59
CA HIS A 712 -6.07 -8.66 17.55
C HIS A 712 -5.55 -8.43 18.97
N LEU A 713 -6.39 -7.94 19.87
CA LEU A 713 -6.06 -7.63 21.27
C LEU A 713 -5.42 -8.82 21.99
N ALA A 714 -5.95 -10.02 21.75
CA ALA A 714 -5.46 -11.27 22.32
C ALA A 714 -4.02 -11.64 21.89
N ASP A 715 -3.56 -11.11 20.76
CA ASP A 715 -2.26 -11.46 20.17
C ASP A 715 -1.15 -10.47 20.59
N VAL A 716 -1.52 -9.33 21.19
CA VAL A 716 -0.57 -8.28 21.60
C VAL A 716 0.40 -8.83 22.66
N GLU A 717 -0.08 -9.57 23.66
CA GLU A 717 0.76 -10.16 24.71
C GLU A 717 1.79 -11.14 24.11
N GLN A 718 1.38 -11.96 23.13
CA GLN A 718 2.27 -12.89 22.44
C GLN A 718 3.38 -12.15 21.68
N LEU A 719 3.03 -11.05 21.00
CA LEU A 719 4.00 -10.19 20.33
C LEU A 719 4.99 -9.59 21.33
N LEU A 720 4.52 -9.02 22.44
CA LEU A 720 5.39 -8.44 23.48
C LEU A 720 6.37 -9.49 24.05
N GLY A 721 5.86 -10.70 24.36
CA GLY A 721 6.69 -11.79 24.83
C GLY A 721 7.70 -12.28 23.79
N MET A 722 7.35 -12.24 22.49
CA MET A 722 8.28 -12.54 21.40
C MET A 722 9.38 -11.47 21.29
N LEU A 723 9.05 -10.19 21.41
CA LEU A 723 10.03 -9.10 21.41
C LEU A 723 11.03 -9.26 22.55
N ASP A 724 10.57 -9.59 23.76
CA ASP A 724 11.47 -9.86 24.89
C ASP A 724 12.39 -11.05 24.61
N ARG A 725 11.87 -12.17 24.09
CA ARG A 725 12.71 -13.34 23.74
C ARG A 725 13.80 -12.99 22.73
N LEU A 726 13.53 -12.11 21.77
CA LEU A 726 14.53 -11.66 20.80
C LEU A 726 15.63 -10.83 21.47
N VAL A 727 15.24 -9.90 22.34
CA VAL A 727 16.19 -9.06 23.10
C VAL A 727 17.02 -9.90 24.06
N ASP A 728 16.39 -10.83 24.79
CA ASP A 728 17.06 -11.71 25.74
C ASP A 728 18.02 -12.70 25.04
N ALA A 729 17.76 -13.05 23.77
CA ALA A 729 18.69 -13.80 22.92
C ALA A 729 19.86 -12.96 22.38
N GLY A 730 19.96 -11.68 22.74
CA GLY A 730 21.04 -10.76 22.37
C GLY A 730 20.80 -9.96 21.09
N THR A 731 19.57 -9.91 20.57
CA THR A 731 19.20 -9.09 19.40
C THR A 731 18.85 -7.68 19.86
N SER A 732 19.32 -6.65 19.17
CA SER A 732 18.83 -5.28 19.42
C SER A 732 17.57 -5.07 18.62
N VAL A 733 16.46 -4.67 19.24
CA VAL A 733 15.16 -4.55 18.54
C VAL A 733 14.72 -3.09 18.56
N ILE A 734 14.55 -2.52 17.36
CA ILE A 734 14.06 -1.16 17.15
C ILE A 734 12.69 -1.27 16.48
N VAL A 735 11.65 -0.71 17.09
CA VAL A 735 10.29 -0.79 16.60
C VAL A 735 9.76 0.60 16.30
N ILE A 736 9.29 0.84 15.07
CA ILE A 736 8.51 2.03 14.74
C ILE A 736 7.07 1.72 15.12
N GLU A 737 6.48 2.52 16.02
CA GLU A 737 5.23 2.08 16.67
C GLU A 737 4.36 3.22 17.24
N HIS A 738 3.05 2.97 17.27
CA HIS A 738 1.98 3.87 17.73
C HIS A 738 0.99 3.25 18.76
N HIS A 739 0.96 1.93 18.91
CA HIS A 739 0.27 1.15 19.92
C HIS A 739 0.90 1.30 21.33
N GLN A 740 0.11 1.85 22.25
CA GLN A 740 0.55 2.19 23.60
C GLN A 740 1.07 0.99 24.40
N ALA A 741 0.57 -0.23 24.15
CA ALA A 741 1.10 -1.43 24.80
C ALA A 741 2.59 -1.68 24.51
N VAL A 742 3.03 -1.46 23.26
CA VAL A 742 4.44 -1.65 22.88
C VAL A 742 5.30 -0.54 23.46
N MET A 743 4.79 0.70 23.50
CA MET A 743 5.46 1.83 24.15
C MET A 743 5.66 1.59 25.65
N ALA A 744 4.61 1.16 26.36
CA ALA A 744 4.66 0.86 27.79
C ALA A 744 5.66 -0.27 28.10
N HIS A 745 5.79 -1.23 27.17
CA HIS A 745 6.68 -2.37 27.27
C HIS A 745 8.12 -2.10 26.79
N ALA A 746 8.41 -0.92 26.25
CA ALA A 746 9.74 -0.59 25.75
C ALA A 746 10.77 -0.47 26.88
N ASP A 747 12.05 -0.64 26.54
CA ASP A 747 13.16 -0.27 27.43
C ASP A 747 13.57 1.20 27.22
N TRP A 748 13.39 1.71 25.99
CA TRP A 748 13.71 3.09 25.60
C TRP A 748 12.69 3.61 24.57
N ILE A 749 12.36 4.90 24.63
CA ILE A 749 11.49 5.59 23.67
C ILE A 749 12.25 6.76 23.03
N ILE A 750 12.12 6.88 21.71
CA ILE A 750 12.48 8.05 20.93
C ILE A 750 11.21 8.61 20.31
N ASP A 751 10.77 9.78 20.75
CA ASP A 751 9.53 10.42 20.28
C ASP A 751 9.88 11.54 19.27
N LEU A 752 9.28 11.49 18.08
CA LEU A 752 9.45 12.49 17.02
C LEU A 752 8.23 13.41 16.92
N GLY A 753 8.48 14.71 16.85
CA GLY A 753 7.44 15.73 16.75
C GLY A 753 8.02 17.14 16.60
N PRO A 754 7.35 18.18 17.15
CA PRO A 754 6.07 18.13 17.88
C PRO A 754 4.83 17.87 17.01
N GLY A 755 4.94 18.09 15.69
CA GLY A 755 3.87 17.87 14.72
C GLY A 755 4.29 16.96 13.57
N ALA A 756 3.64 17.15 12.42
CA ALA A 756 3.87 16.41 11.20
C ALA A 756 4.36 17.35 10.09
N GLY A 757 4.98 16.81 9.03
CA GLY A 757 5.51 17.65 7.95
C GLY A 757 6.60 18.59 8.47
N HIS A 758 6.53 19.87 8.12
CA HIS A 758 7.56 20.84 8.53
C HIS A 758 7.47 21.23 10.02
N ASP A 759 6.34 20.96 10.68
CA ASP A 759 6.17 21.09 12.14
C ASP A 759 6.77 19.90 12.92
N GLY A 760 7.19 18.84 12.21
CA GLY A 760 7.82 17.65 12.75
C GLY A 760 9.34 17.61 12.56
N GLY A 761 9.89 16.41 12.54
CA GLY A 761 11.28 16.17 12.19
C GLY A 761 12.30 16.51 13.28
N ARG A 762 11.86 16.59 14.54
CA ARG A 762 12.70 16.77 15.72
C ARG A 762 12.46 15.65 16.71
N VAL A 763 13.50 15.26 17.46
CA VAL A 763 13.33 14.42 18.65
C VAL A 763 12.80 15.31 19.77
N VAL A 764 11.59 15.05 20.23
CA VAL A 764 10.93 15.82 21.30
C VAL A 764 11.06 15.14 22.67
N PHE A 765 11.39 13.85 22.69
CA PHE A 765 11.71 13.12 23.90
C PHE A 765 12.63 11.93 23.59
N GLU A 766 13.55 11.66 24.51
CA GLU A 766 14.39 10.47 24.55
C GLU A 766 14.53 10.01 26.00
N GLY A 767 14.23 8.74 26.30
CA GLY A 767 14.30 8.24 27.67
C GLY A 767 13.49 6.96 27.90
N THR A 768 13.23 6.63 29.16
CA THR A 768 12.41 5.47 29.50
C THR A 768 10.91 5.78 29.37
N PRO A 769 10.04 4.77 29.19
CA PRO A 769 8.59 4.97 29.21
C PRO A 769 8.07 5.63 30.49
N ALA A 770 8.68 5.33 31.64
CA ALA A 770 8.30 5.92 32.92
C ALA A 770 8.57 7.44 32.95
N ASP A 771 9.70 7.89 32.40
CA ASP A 771 10.04 9.30 32.31
C ASP A 771 9.09 10.06 31.37
N LEU A 772 8.71 9.44 30.25
CA LEU A 772 7.73 10.00 29.31
C LEU A 772 6.37 10.19 29.98
N VAL A 773 5.87 9.17 30.68
CA VAL A 773 4.59 9.20 31.41
C VAL A 773 4.60 10.21 32.55
N ALA A 774 5.72 10.33 33.27
CA ALA A 774 5.85 11.28 34.37
C ALA A 774 5.88 12.74 33.89
N SER A 775 6.55 13.00 32.77
CA SER A 775 6.68 14.36 32.23
C SER A 775 5.41 14.86 31.54
N ARG A 776 4.69 13.98 30.83
CA ARG A 776 3.53 14.33 29.97
C ARG A 776 3.81 15.51 29.04
N ALA A 777 5.07 15.68 28.63
CA ALA A 777 5.51 16.87 27.91
C ALA A 777 5.20 16.82 26.40
N THR A 778 4.88 15.64 25.88
CA THR A 778 4.54 15.41 24.48
C THR A 778 3.14 14.80 24.36
N LEU A 779 2.52 14.92 23.18
CA LEU A 779 1.23 14.28 22.89
C LEU A 779 1.28 12.78 23.17
N THR A 780 2.39 12.12 22.82
CA THR A 780 2.57 10.70 23.11
C THR A 780 2.66 10.44 24.61
N GLY A 781 3.36 11.29 25.37
CA GLY A 781 3.41 11.19 26.83
C GLY A 781 2.07 11.39 27.52
N GLU A 782 1.24 12.31 27.05
CA GLU A 782 -0.14 12.50 27.54
C GLU A 782 -0.98 11.23 27.33
N HIS A 783 -1.04 10.73 26.10
CA HIS A 783 -1.81 9.54 25.77
C HIS A 783 -1.28 8.28 26.46
N LEU A 784 0.04 8.08 26.52
CA LEU A 784 0.61 6.93 27.21
C LEU A 784 0.30 6.99 28.71
N ALA A 785 0.34 8.18 29.32
CA ALA A 785 -0.01 8.35 30.73
C ALA A 785 -1.48 8.05 31.01
N GLU A 786 -2.40 8.41 30.11
CA GLU A 786 -3.82 8.04 30.22
C GLU A 786 -4.04 6.53 30.09
N TYR A 787 -3.30 5.89 29.18
CA TYR A 787 -3.39 4.44 28.92
C TYR A 787 -2.97 3.60 30.13
N VAL A 788 -1.85 3.96 30.77
CA VAL A 788 -1.32 3.22 31.94
C VAL A 788 -1.98 3.59 33.27
N ALA A 789 -2.78 4.66 33.32
CA ALA A 789 -3.44 5.13 34.54
C ALA A 789 -4.83 4.51 34.80
N ARG A 790 -5.40 3.85 33.80
CA ARG A 790 -6.64 3.07 33.92
C ARG A 790 -6.32 1.63 34.28
#